data_AF-A0A5F1YEI2-F1
#
_entry.id   AF-A0A5F1YEI2-F1
#
_cell.length_a   1.000
_cell.length_b   1.000
_cell.length_c   1.000
_cell.angle_alpha   90.00
_cell.angle_beta   90.00
_cell.angle_gamma   90.00
#
_symmetry.space_group_name_H-M   'P 1'
#
loop_
_entity.id
_entity.type
_entity.pdbx_description
1 polymer ?
#
loop_
_entity_poly.entity_id
_entity_poly.type
_entity_poly.pdbx_seq_one_letter_code
_entity_poly.pdbx_strand_id
1 'polypeptide(L)'
;MRIRIPDNLRILFGYTFAFMILFTIYRIGFFFTFSSKLESAPISEILVSFLVGLRFDLSVCCMLLAPFVFLSSAHPLNRWKPYSYLWELGPIPVFFWAFGHSIADILYFGETNKHLGYEGFVFLGPDFLVILRSFLSGNPFVAAASSVFVLTLFPTCIFLYIQNSLYSYKRSERIRETVSGLILLPILFVGVRGGLQSRPLRPSDAMTSRNYLVNQLALNGIFTSVMDIGYQSIPSNLRMSYEESVRVVRKEIGYSGAEFVSEEYPILRETKEKSVTSTPNVVLILLESWTGKYAYSEGTGRPDGKTVAPYFESLIPQGVYFPSFFASGGRTTNGLISTLTGIPDGPGLTVVRTPRILSRFGGLGTLLKSLGYQTVFLHGGDAGFDNMNFLFEHWGFDRILDKGYFDSLNRYESGPWGYYDGDLLNELHEILMHQKSPVLITTLTLTTHYPYKLPSSAKPVFPLELEENEYFNVYRYADDSIRNFMEKAKNASYFRDTVFIFVGDHSHHRNLDYYEDRNVPFLIYAPGRIRPKLDYRISSQLDVLPTVLGILGKKVRFSAMGRDLLDPSLAGGGAYFAFGNLFGWIENNWIFYSFTDKIRKSSFSIRPRIGETEECKEDPALCETYHSKAKSFWNLSYELMNRNKIYPSETKK
;
A
#
# COMPACT_ATOMS: atom_id res chain seq x y z
N MET A 1 -20.05 -28.33 40.12
CA MET A 1 -20.24 -29.01 38.82
C MET A 1 -19.00 -28.71 37.98
N ARG A 2 -18.10 -29.68 37.72
CA ARG A 2 -16.92 -29.43 36.87
C ARG A 2 -17.40 -29.35 35.42
N ILE A 3 -17.30 -28.17 34.81
CA ILE A 3 -17.64 -27.96 33.40
C ILE A 3 -16.62 -28.76 32.57
N ARG A 4 -17.03 -29.91 32.02
CA ARG A 4 -16.18 -30.76 31.18
C ARG A 4 -16.28 -30.28 29.74
N ILE A 5 -15.15 -29.94 29.13
CA ILE A 5 -15.06 -29.53 27.72
C ILE A 5 -15.54 -30.69 26.83
N PRO A 6 -16.42 -30.45 25.85
CA PRO A 6 -16.85 -31.46 24.87
C PRO A 6 -15.68 -32.16 24.15
N ASP A 7 -15.88 -33.42 23.76
CA ASP A 7 -14.85 -34.22 23.10
C ASP A 7 -14.40 -33.59 21.77
N ASN A 8 -15.35 -33.10 20.96
CA ASN A 8 -15.05 -32.42 19.70
C ASN A 8 -14.16 -31.18 19.88
N LEU A 9 -14.41 -30.37 20.92
CA LEU A 9 -13.61 -29.18 21.19
C LEU A 9 -12.21 -29.53 21.70
N ARG A 10 -12.10 -30.54 22.56
CA ARG A 10 -10.80 -31.03 23.03
C ARG A 10 -9.91 -31.47 21.88
N ILE A 11 -10.47 -32.17 20.89
CA ILE A 11 -9.75 -32.60 19.67
C ILE A 11 -9.27 -31.38 18.88
N LEU A 12 -10.16 -30.41 18.63
CA LEU A 12 -9.83 -29.20 17.86
C LEU A 12 -8.83 -28.27 18.57
N PHE A 13 -8.87 -28.20 19.90
CA PHE A 13 -7.83 -27.53 20.70
C PHE A 13 -6.48 -28.25 20.58
N GLY A 14 -6.49 -29.58 20.56
CA GLY A 14 -5.28 -30.38 20.31
C GLY A 14 -4.66 -30.06 18.94
N TYR A 15 -5.49 -29.97 17.89
CA TYR A 15 -5.02 -29.54 16.58
C TYR A 15 -4.49 -28.11 16.61
N THR A 16 -5.22 -27.16 17.20
CA THR A 16 -4.77 -25.77 17.31
C THR A 16 -3.40 -25.68 17.97
N PHE A 17 -3.19 -26.41 19.07
CA PHE A 17 -1.90 -26.47 19.76
C PHE A 17 -0.78 -27.05 18.87
N ALA A 18 -1.07 -28.12 18.13
CA ALA A 18 -0.10 -28.71 17.19
C ALA A 18 0.30 -27.71 16.08
N PHE A 19 -0.67 -27.01 15.47
CA PHE A 19 -0.38 -25.98 14.46
C PHE A 19 0.44 -24.82 15.05
N MET A 20 0.15 -24.38 16.27
CA MET A 20 0.96 -23.33 16.93
C MET A 20 2.41 -23.78 17.18
N ILE A 21 2.63 -25.05 17.55
CA ILE A 21 3.99 -25.62 17.65
C ILE A 21 4.67 -25.59 16.28
N LEU A 22 3.98 -26.05 15.24
CA LEU A 22 4.51 -26.04 13.87
C LEU A 22 4.95 -24.62 13.45
N PHE A 23 4.09 -23.62 13.62
CA PHE A 23 4.43 -22.25 13.23
C PHE A 23 5.53 -21.63 14.09
N THR A 24 5.60 -21.99 15.38
CA THR A 24 6.70 -21.58 16.25
C THR A 24 8.03 -22.18 15.77
N ILE A 25 8.05 -23.47 15.43
CA ILE A 25 9.24 -24.13 14.86
C ILE A 25 9.64 -23.51 13.52
N TYR A 26 8.66 -23.24 12.64
CA TYR A 26 8.90 -22.53 11.39
C TYR A 26 9.56 -21.17 11.62
N ARG A 27 9.04 -20.37 12.56
CA ARG A 27 9.56 -19.03 12.85
C ARG A 27 10.97 -19.07 13.43
N ILE A 28 11.24 -20.03 14.32
CA ILE A 28 12.59 -20.29 14.83
C ILE A 28 13.53 -20.71 13.68
N GLY A 29 13.07 -21.60 12.80
CA GLY A 29 13.81 -22.01 11.61
C GLY A 29 14.13 -20.83 10.70
N PHE A 30 13.13 -20.01 10.38
CA PHE A 30 13.27 -18.79 9.58
C PHE A 30 14.29 -17.83 10.19
N PHE A 31 14.20 -17.57 11.51
CA PHE A 31 15.16 -16.75 12.24
C PHE A 31 16.60 -17.27 12.09
N PHE A 32 16.83 -18.56 12.31
CA PHE A 32 18.18 -19.13 12.20
C PHE A 32 18.71 -19.13 10.77
N THR A 33 17.87 -19.44 9.78
CA THR A 33 18.25 -19.41 8.36
C THR A 33 18.70 -18.02 7.90
N PHE A 34 18.07 -16.95 8.40
CA PHE A 34 18.39 -15.58 8.01
C PHE A 34 19.08 -14.75 9.10
N SER A 35 19.62 -15.42 10.13
CA SER A 35 20.24 -14.79 11.30
C SER A 35 21.36 -13.82 10.95
N SER A 36 22.21 -14.15 9.98
CA SER A 36 23.30 -13.28 9.50
C SER A 36 22.82 -11.95 8.93
N LYS A 37 21.59 -11.88 8.42
CA LYS A 37 20.96 -10.65 7.92
C LYS A 37 20.24 -9.85 9.02
N LEU A 38 20.12 -10.41 10.23
CA LEU A 38 19.46 -9.81 11.40
C LEU A 38 20.45 -9.29 12.46
N GLU A 39 21.75 -9.47 12.28
CA GLU A 39 22.77 -9.11 13.30
C GLU A 39 22.75 -7.63 13.72
N SER A 40 22.31 -6.73 12.84
CA SER A 40 22.18 -5.30 13.12
C SER A 40 20.88 -4.91 13.83
N ALA A 41 19.93 -5.83 13.98
CA ALA A 41 18.63 -5.54 14.58
C ALA A 41 18.67 -5.68 16.12
N PRO A 42 18.05 -4.76 16.89
CA PRO A 42 17.93 -4.90 18.33
C PRO A 42 17.16 -6.17 18.72
N ILE A 43 17.66 -6.90 19.74
CA ILE A 43 17.01 -8.12 20.26
C ILE A 43 15.56 -7.86 20.70
N SER A 44 15.28 -6.67 21.24
CA SER A 44 13.92 -6.26 21.62
C SER A 44 12.96 -6.24 20.43
N GLU A 45 13.40 -5.73 19.27
CA GLU A 45 12.59 -5.71 18.05
C GLU A 45 12.34 -7.12 17.51
N ILE A 46 13.35 -7.99 17.60
CA ILE A 46 13.21 -9.41 17.24
C ILE A 46 12.18 -10.08 18.14
N LEU A 47 12.24 -9.89 19.47
CA LEU A 47 11.28 -10.46 20.41
C LEU A 47 9.84 -9.95 20.17
N VAL A 48 9.68 -8.66 19.89
CA VAL A 48 8.39 -8.08 19.50
C VAL A 48 7.87 -8.74 18.22
N SER A 49 8.73 -8.91 17.21
CA SER A 49 8.38 -9.60 15.96
C SER A 49 7.93 -11.05 16.21
N PHE A 50 8.56 -11.78 17.12
CA PHE A 50 8.09 -13.12 17.53
C PHE A 50 6.69 -13.09 18.19
N LEU A 51 6.44 -12.13 19.09
CA LEU A 51 5.15 -11.99 19.76
C LEU A 51 4.03 -11.61 18.79
N VAL A 52 4.30 -10.64 17.90
CA VAL A 52 3.40 -10.27 16.81
C VAL A 52 3.19 -11.47 15.88
N GLY A 53 4.24 -12.26 15.65
CA GLY A 53 4.17 -13.50 14.89
C GLY A 53 3.18 -14.52 15.42
N LEU A 54 3.14 -14.74 16.74
CA LEU A 54 2.16 -15.65 17.35
C LEU A 54 0.71 -15.24 17.05
N ARG A 55 0.44 -13.95 16.88
CA ARG A 55 -0.87 -13.43 16.49
C ARG A 55 -1.22 -13.78 15.05
N PHE A 56 -0.27 -13.64 14.12
CA PHE A 56 -0.43 -14.09 12.73
C PHE A 56 -0.64 -15.61 12.67
N ASP A 57 0.12 -16.38 13.45
CA ASP A 57 0.03 -17.84 13.51
C ASP A 57 -1.35 -18.30 14.04
N LEU A 58 -1.84 -17.66 15.10
CA LEU A 58 -3.17 -17.95 15.62
C LEU A 58 -4.26 -17.61 14.59
N SER A 59 -4.11 -16.49 13.87
CA SER A 59 -5.03 -16.13 12.80
C SER A 59 -5.09 -17.20 11.71
N VAL A 60 -3.93 -17.72 11.29
CA VAL A 60 -3.85 -18.83 10.32
C VAL A 60 -4.45 -20.11 10.89
N CYS A 61 -4.19 -20.45 12.16
CA CYS A 61 -4.82 -21.60 12.80
C CYS A 61 -6.35 -21.49 12.75
N CYS A 62 -6.91 -20.32 13.06
CA CYS A 62 -8.35 -20.10 12.98
C CYS A 62 -8.87 -20.20 11.55
N MET A 63 -8.15 -19.69 10.55
CA MET A 63 -8.52 -19.80 9.13
C MET A 63 -8.57 -21.27 8.68
N LEU A 64 -7.54 -22.04 8.99
CA LEU A 64 -7.41 -23.44 8.58
C LEU A 64 -8.36 -24.37 9.34
N LEU A 65 -8.65 -24.08 10.61
CA LEU A 65 -9.46 -24.96 11.48
C LEU A 65 -10.94 -24.59 11.55
N ALA A 66 -11.34 -23.37 11.15
CA ALA A 66 -12.73 -22.93 11.20
C ALA A 66 -13.73 -23.87 10.50
N PRO A 67 -13.46 -24.42 9.29
CA PRO A 67 -14.36 -25.36 8.65
C PRO A 67 -14.62 -26.61 9.51
N PHE A 68 -13.59 -27.14 10.16
CA PHE A 68 -13.70 -28.33 11.00
C PHE A 68 -14.42 -28.04 12.32
N VAL A 69 -14.28 -26.83 12.89
CA VAL A 69 -15.07 -26.43 14.05
C VAL A 69 -16.56 -26.35 13.69
N PHE A 70 -16.89 -25.75 12.55
CA PHE A 70 -18.27 -25.66 12.06
C PHE A 70 -18.88 -27.05 11.86
N LEU A 71 -18.18 -27.96 11.18
CA LEU A 71 -18.62 -29.33 10.99
C LEU A 71 -18.79 -30.08 12.32
N SER A 72 -17.83 -29.94 13.24
CA SER A 72 -17.92 -30.61 14.54
C SER A 72 -19.14 -30.17 15.38
N SER A 73 -19.63 -28.95 15.14
CA SER A 73 -20.74 -28.33 15.88
C SER A 73 -22.12 -28.83 15.42
N ALA A 74 -22.21 -29.45 14.24
CA ALA A 74 -23.43 -30.03 13.71
C ALA A 74 -23.72 -31.41 14.35
N HIS A 75 -23.97 -31.41 15.66
CA HIS A 75 -24.10 -32.61 16.48
C HIS A 75 -24.98 -33.74 15.89
N PRO A 76 -26.16 -33.48 15.28
CA PRO A 76 -26.97 -34.55 14.70
C PRO A 76 -26.31 -35.30 13.54
N LEU A 77 -25.33 -34.70 12.86
CA LEU A 77 -24.60 -35.32 11.76
C LEU A 77 -23.44 -36.20 12.28
N ASN A 78 -22.92 -35.92 13.48
CA ASN A 78 -21.85 -36.70 14.13
C ASN A 78 -22.22 -38.16 14.45
N ARG A 79 -23.50 -38.56 14.34
CA ARG A 79 -23.92 -39.98 14.38
C ARG A 79 -23.44 -40.78 13.16
N TRP A 80 -23.11 -40.11 12.06
CA TRP A 80 -22.61 -40.71 10.82
C TRP A 80 -21.09 -40.72 10.90
N LYS A 81 -20.47 -41.89 11.07
CA LYS A 81 -19.01 -42.02 11.20
C LYS A 81 -18.21 -41.37 10.04
N PRO A 82 -18.64 -41.46 8.77
CA PRO A 82 -17.97 -40.73 7.69
C PRO A 82 -17.99 -39.21 7.88
N TYR A 83 -19.08 -38.66 8.41
CA TYR A 83 -19.18 -37.23 8.72
C TYR A 83 -18.24 -36.84 9.85
N SER A 84 -18.21 -37.64 10.93
CA SER A 84 -17.35 -37.34 12.06
C SER A 84 -15.86 -37.44 11.66
N TYR A 85 -15.48 -38.45 10.87
CA TYR A 85 -14.14 -38.58 10.30
C TYR A 85 -13.71 -37.38 9.44
N LEU A 86 -14.63 -36.71 8.75
CA LEU A 86 -14.28 -35.53 7.94
C LEU A 86 -13.67 -34.40 8.79
N TRP A 87 -14.27 -34.08 9.95
CA TRP A 87 -13.74 -33.02 10.82
C TRP A 87 -12.70 -33.52 11.83
N GLU A 88 -12.73 -34.82 12.14
CA GLU A 88 -11.79 -35.47 13.04
C GLU A 88 -10.42 -35.70 12.38
N LEU A 89 -10.39 -36.24 11.16
CA LEU A 89 -9.15 -36.55 10.43
C LEU A 89 -8.75 -35.45 9.45
N GLY A 90 -9.69 -34.61 9.01
CA GLY A 90 -9.44 -33.54 8.04
C GLY A 90 -8.31 -32.56 8.41
N PRO A 91 -8.12 -32.18 9.69
CA PRO A 91 -6.99 -31.33 10.10
C PRO A 91 -5.62 -31.96 9.88
N ILE A 92 -5.49 -33.30 9.85
CA ILE A 92 -4.20 -34.00 9.69
C ILE A 92 -3.55 -33.68 8.33
N PRO A 93 -4.18 -33.92 7.16
CA PRO A 93 -3.57 -33.54 5.88
C PRO A 93 -3.33 -32.04 5.77
N VAL A 94 -4.19 -31.19 6.34
CA VAL A 94 -3.97 -29.74 6.39
C VAL A 94 -2.71 -29.38 7.18
N PHE A 95 -2.41 -30.10 8.26
CA PHE A 95 -1.20 -29.90 9.06
C PHE A 95 0.07 -30.23 8.25
N PHE A 96 0.10 -31.36 7.55
CA PHE A 96 1.26 -31.73 6.74
C PHE A 96 1.41 -30.84 5.49
N TRP A 97 0.31 -30.36 4.93
CA TRP A 97 0.35 -29.30 3.92
C TRP A 97 0.96 -28.02 4.48
N ALA A 98 0.52 -27.56 5.65
CA ALA A 98 1.06 -26.37 6.31
C ALA A 98 2.56 -26.50 6.62
N PHE A 99 3.01 -27.69 7.03
CA PHE A 99 4.43 -28.01 7.21
C PHE A 99 5.22 -27.90 5.91
N GLY A 100 4.74 -28.51 4.82
CA GLY A 100 5.36 -28.39 3.50
C GLY A 100 5.41 -26.95 2.98
N HIS A 101 4.32 -26.20 3.15
CA HIS A 101 4.24 -24.79 2.77
C HIS A 101 5.24 -23.93 3.54
N SER A 102 5.42 -24.21 4.84
CA SER A 102 6.39 -23.52 5.70
C SER A 102 7.84 -23.75 5.25
N ILE A 103 8.18 -24.96 4.79
CA ILE A 103 9.50 -25.24 4.20
C ILE A 103 9.67 -24.51 2.87
N ALA A 104 8.67 -24.60 1.99
CA ALA A 104 8.69 -23.93 0.69
C ALA A 104 8.87 -22.42 0.85
N ASP A 105 8.24 -21.83 1.85
CA ASP A 105 8.33 -20.41 2.16
C ASP A 105 9.75 -19.97 2.57
N ILE A 106 10.43 -20.71 3.46
CA ILE A 106 11.82 -20.40 3.84
C ILE A 106 12.74 -20.44 2.61
N LEU A 107 12.60 -21.46 1.75
CA LEU A 107 13.42 -21.59 0.54
C LEU A 107 13.14 -20.46 -0.45
N TYR A 108 11.86 -20.16 -0.69
CA TYR A 108 11.45 -19.08 -1.58
C TYR A 108 11.92 -17.71 -1.08
N PHE A 109 11.85 -17.49 0.24
CA PHE A 109 12.36 -16.27 0.87
C PHE A 109 13.88 -16.13 0.68
N GLY A 110 14.64 -17.24 0.71
CA GLY A 110 16.08 -17.21 0.47
C GLY A 110 16.47 -16.56 -0.87
N GLU A 111 15.69 -16.85 -1.91
CA GLU A 111 15.93 -16.36 -3.28
C GLU A 111 15.33 -14.97 -3.53
N THR A 112 14.11 -14.73 -3.03
CA THR A 112 13.33 -13.53 -3.37
C THR A 112 13.37 -12.44 -2.29
N ASN A 113 13.85 -12.80 -1.09
CA ASN A 113 13.69 -12.03 0.14
C ASN A 113 12.22 -11.61 0.37
N LYS A 114 11.21 -12.42 0.03
CA LYS A 114 9.77 -12.18 0.28
C LYS A 114 9.13 -13.52 0.65
N HIS A 115 8.11 -13.50 1.52
CA HIS A 115 7.28 -14.69 1.75
C HIS A 115 6.46 -15.07 0.51
N LEU A 116 6.08 -16.35 0.43
CA LEU A 116 5.17 -16.85 -0.59
C LEU A 116 3.85 -16.07 -0.58
N GLY A 117 3.47 -15.55 -1.75
CA GLY A 117 2.15 -14.99 -2.00
C GLY A 117 1.24 -16.04 -2.64
N TYR A 118 0.48 -15.65 -3.65
CA TYR A 118 -0.38 -16.56 -4.43
C TYR A 118 0.39 -17.74 -5.04
N GLU A 119 1.71 -17.58 -5.25
CA GLU A 119 2.60 -18.61 -5.79
C GLU A 119 2.51 -19.91 -4.98
N GLY A 120 2.36 -19.80 -3.66
CA GLY A 120 2.23 -20.96 -2.78
C GLY A 120 1.02 -21.86 -3.10
N PHE A 121 -0.05 -21.33 -3.70
CA PHE A 121 -1.18 -22.14 -4.20
C PHE A 121 -0.99 -22.62 -5.63
N VAL A 122 -0.39 -21.80 -6.49
CA VAL A 122 -0.08 -22.19 -7.89
C VAL A 122 0.85 -23.39 -7.91
N PHE A 123 1.78 -23.46 -6.95
CA PHE A 123 2.71 -24.58 -6.80
C PHE A 123 2.05 -25.91 -6.47
N LEU A 124 0.77 -25.93 -6.05
CA LEU A 124 -0.01 -27.16 -5.88
C LEU A 124 -0.66 -27.65 -7.19
N GLY A 125 -0.58 -26.84 -8.25
CA GLY A 125 -1.14 -27.11 -9.57
C GLY A 125 -0.19 -27.86 -10.52
N PRO A 126 -0.23 -27.56 -11.84
CA PRO A 126 0.56 -28.27 -12.86
C PRO A 126 2.08 -28.28 -12.62
N ASP A 127 2.62 -27.24 -11.95
CA ASP A 127 4.05 -27.06 -11.73
C ASP A 127 4.58 -27.81 -10.50
N PHE A 128 3.72 -28.47 -9.71
CA PHE A 128 4.09 -29.14 -8.47
C PHE A 128 5.26 -30.12 -8.63
N LEU A 129 5.21 -30.96 -9.68
CA LEU A 129 6.25 -31.97 -9.93
C LEU A 129 7.61 -31.35 -10.27
N VAL A 130 7.61 -30.20 -10.96
CA VAL A 130 8.85 -29.50 -11.33
C VAL A 130 9.50 -28.92 -10.07
N ILE A 131 8.71 -28.27 -9.22
CA ILE A 131 9.17 -27.68 -7.97
C ILE A 131 9.63 -28.76 -7.00
N LEU A 132 8.89 -29.86 -6.89
CA LEU A 132 9.27 -31.00 -6.05
C LEU A 132 10.61 -31.60 -6.50
N ARG A 133 10.83 -31.77 -7.82
CA ARG A 133 12.12 -32.21 -8.36
C ARG A 133 13.24 -31.22 -8.05
N SER A 134 12.98 -29.93 -8.21
CA SER A 134 13.95 -28.87 -7.88
C SER A 134 14.29 -28.83 -6.39
N PHE A 135 13.31 -29.08 -5.51
CA PHE A 135 13.54 -29.18 -4.07
C PHE A 135 14.37 -30.40 -3.70
N LEU A 136 14.04 -31.57 -4.27
CA LEU A 136 14.78 -32.82 -4.04
C LEU A 136 16.24 -32.72 -4.50
N SER A 137 16.50 -32.05 -5.61
CA SER A 137 17.87 -31.87 -6.12
C SER A 137 18.62 -30.72 -5.43
N GLY A 138 17.95 -29.60 -5.14
CA GLY A 138 18.57 -28.41 -4.57
C GLY A 138 18.82 -28.51 -3.07
N ASN A 139 18.02 -29.28 -2.32
CA ASN A 139 18.10 -29.39 -0.86
C ASN A 139 17.95 -30.86 -0.40
N PRO A 140 18.85 -31.78 -0.79
CA PRO A 140 18.65 -33.22 -0.63
C PRO A 140 18.50 -33.66 0.82
N PHE A 141 19.24 -33.06 1.75
CA PHE A 141 19.13 -33.38 3.18
C PHE A 141 17.77 -32.98 3.78
N VAL A 142 17.34 -31.74 3.53
CA VAL A 142 16.05 -31.23 4.00
C VAL A 142 14.91 -32.01 3.34
N ALA A 143 15.05 -32.34 2.05
CA ALA A 143 14.07 -33.11 1.31
C ALA A 143 13.95 -34.54 1.83
N ALA A 144 15.07 -35.21 2.14
CA ALA A 144 15.05 -36.54 2.74
C ALA A 144 14.42 -36.51 4.14
N ALA A 145 14.83 -35.58 5.01
CA ALA A 145 14.31 -35.46 6.37
C ALA A 145 12.80 -35.16 6.40
N SER A 146 12.35 -34.19 5.58
CA SER A 146 10.92 -33.85 5.46
C SER A 146 10.11 -34.99 4.83
N SER A 147 10.66 -35.69 3.85
CA SER A 147 10.00 -36.86 3.23
C SER A 147 9.84 -38.01 4.23
N VAL A 148 10.87 -38.32 5.02
CA VAL A 148 10.79 -39.31 6.11
C VAL A 148 9.75 -38.88 7.15
N PHE A 149 9.76 -37.60 7.55
CA PHE A 149 8.77 -37.06 8.49
C PHE A 149 7.33 -37.24 7.98
N VAL A 150 7.04 -36.86 6.74
CA VAL A 150 5.70 -37.00 6.14
C VAL A 150 5.34 -38.48 5.98
N LEU A 151 6.20 -39.30 5.38
CA LEU A 151 5.91 -40.70 5.07
C LEU A 151 5.74 -41.59 6.31
N THR A 152 6.35 -41.22 7.45
CA THR A 152 6.21 -41.96 8.70
C THR A 152 5.11 -41.39 9.59
N LEU A 153 5.12 -40.09 9.84
CA LEU A 153 4.25 -39.48 10.84
C LEU A 153 2.81 -39.30 10.33
N PHE A 154 2.59 -39.03 9.03
CA PHE A 154 1.25 -38.90 8.46
C PHE A 154 0.40 -40.17 8.62
N PRO A 155 0.84 -41.36 8.13
CA PRO A 155 0.06 -42.59 8.32
C PRO A 155 0.00 -43.01 9.79
N THR A 156 1.05 -42.76 10.58
CA THR A 156 1.05 -43.07 12.02
C THR A 156 0.01 -42.23 12.77
N CYS A 157 -0.10 -40.93 12.49
CA CYS A 157 -1.12 -40.07 13.09
C CYS A 157 -2.54 -40.56 12.74
N ILE A 158 -2.78 -40.91 11.48
CA ILE A 158 -4.07 -41.47 11.06
C ILE A 158 -4.35 -42.79 11.77
N PHE A 159 -3.39 -43.71 11.81
CA PHE A 159 -3.52 -45.00 12.46
C PHE A 159 -3.81 -44.86 13.96
N LEU A 160 -3.02 -44.07 14.68
CA LEU A 160 -3.21 -43.82 16.11
C LEU A 160 -4.54 -43.13 16.39
N TYR A 161 -4.99 -42.22 15.53
CA TYR A 161 -6.28 -41.57 15.69
C TYR A 161 -7.43 -42.58 15.56
N ILE A 162 -7.40 -43.44 14.52
CA ILE A 162 -8.40 -44.49 14.29
C ILE A 162 -8.43 -45.49 15.46
N GLN A 163 -7.26 -45.91 15.95
CA GLN A 163 -7.12 -46.86 17.07
C GLN A 163 -7.74 -46.31 18.36
N ASN A 164 -7.54 -45.02 18.65
CA ASN A 164 -7.97 -44.43 19.93
C ASN A 164 -9.41 -43.90 19.93
N SER A 165 -10.11 -43.88 18.78
CA SER A 165 -11.50 -43.43 18.62
C SER A 165 -11.85 -42.21 19.49
N LEU A 166 -11.13 -41.10 19.27
CA LEU A 166 -11.10 -39.96 20.19
C LEU A 166 -12.46 -39.28 20.38
N TYR A 167 -13.37 -39.39 19.39
CA TYR A 167 -14.74 -38.89 19.47
C TYR A 167 -15.77 -40.02 19.55
N SER A 168 -16.68 -39.89 20.51
CA SER A 168 -17.81 -40.80 20.72
C SER A 168 -19.13 -40.04 20.69
N TYR A 169 -19.99 -40.37 19.73
CA TYR A 169 -21.31 -39.77 19.62
C TYR A 169 -22.17 -40.11 20.84
N LYS A 170 -22.61 -39.09 21.57
CA LYS A 170 -23.50 -39.21 22.71
C LYS A 170 -24.69 -38.28 22.54
N ARG A 171 -25.90 -38.82 22.45
CA ARG A 171 -27.14 -38.03 22.30
C ARG A 171 -27.32 -37.00 23.43
N SER A 172 -26.86 -37.31 24.64
CA SER A 172 -26.88 -36.40 25.79
C SER A 172 -26.05 -35.14 25.59
N GLU A 173 -25.06 -35.17 24.70
CA GLU A 173 -24.14 -34.06 24.46
C GLU A 173 -24.63 -33.06 23.42
N ARG A 174 -25.82 -33.28 22.84
CA ARG A 174 -26.39 -32.43 21.79
C ARG A 174 -26.40 -30.95 22.17
N ILE A 175 -26.96 -30.63 23.34
CA ILE A 175 -27.07 -29.24 23.79
C ILE A 175 -25.67 -28.66 24.01
N ARG A 176 -24.78 -29.41 24.65
CA ARG A 176 -23.43 -28.94 24.98
C ARG A 176 -22.59 -28.69 23.72
N GLU A 177 -22.55 -29.64 22.79
CA GLU A 177 -21.79 -29.52 21.54
C GLU A 177 -22.32 -28.42 20.63
N THR A 178 -23.65 -28.33 20.47
CA THR A 178 -24.26 -27.27 19.64
C THR A 178 -24.06 -25.88 20.25
N VAL A 179 -24.30 -25.70 21.56
CA VAL A 179 -24.10 -24.41 22.24
C VAL A 179 -22.63 -24.00 22.23
N SER A 180 -21.71 -24.94 22.50
CA SER A 180 -20.27 -24.62 22.48
C SER A 180 -19.80 -24.25 21.07
N GLY A 181 -20.35 -24.89 20.03
CA GLY A 181 -20.13 -24.50 18.65
C GLY A 181 -20.59 -23.08 18.34
N LEU A 182 -21.82 -22.72 18.75
CA LEU A 182 -22.35 -21.36 18.58
C LEU A 182 -21.52 -20.30 19.31
N ILE A 183 -20.98 -20.62 20.50
CA ILE A 183 -20.08 -19.72 21.24
C ILE A 183 -18.72 -19.59 20.54
N LEU A 184 -18.23 -20.66 19.90
CA LEU A 184 -16.95 -20.62 19.21
C LEU A 184 -16.99 -19.87 17.88
N LEU A 185 -18.15 -19.75 17.22
CA LEU A 185 -18.27 -18.98 15.98
C LEU A 185 -17.80 -17.52 16.11
N PRO A 186 -18.26 -16.71 17.09
CA PRO A 186 -17.74 -15.36 17.27
C PRO A 186 -16.25 -15.35 17.66
N ILE A 187 -15.78 -16.33 18.44
CA ILE A 187 -14.36 -16.44 18.81
C ILE A 187 -13.49 -16.73 17.58
N LEU A 188 -13.93 -17.65 16.71
CA LEU A 188 -13.26 -17.95 15.45
C LEU A 188 -13.31 -16.77 14.50
N PHE A 189 -14.42 -16.05 14.43
CA PHE A 189 -14.51 -14.83 13.64
C PHE A 189 -13.48 -13.78 14.10
N VAL A 190 -13.37 -13.56 15.42
CA VAL A 190 -12.34 -12.69 16.00
C VAL A 190 -10.92 -13.23 15.73
N GLY A 191 -10.72 -14.54 15.86
CA GLY A 191 -9.46 -15.22 15.60
C GLY A 191 -8.99 -15.11 14.15
N VAL A 192 -9.87 -15.38 13.18
CA VAL A 192 -9.63 -15.21 11.73
C VAL A 192 -9.35 -13.75 11.39
N ARG A 193 -9.99 -12.80 12.06
CA ARG A 193 -9.66 -11.37 11.93
C ARG A 193 -8.34 -10.98 12.57
N GLY A 194 -7.74 -11.85 13.39
CA GLY A 194 -6.55 -11.56 14.18
C GLY A 194 -6.80 -10.65 15.38
N GLY A 195 -8.04 -10.51 15.88
CA GLY A 195 -8.37 -9.76 17.09
C GLY A 195 -9.59 -8.84 16.99
N LEU A 196 -9.78 -8.00 18.02
CA LEU A 196 -10.93 -7.10 18.19
C LEU A 196 -10.78 -5.72 17.53
N GLN A 197 -9.72 -5.52 16.76
CA GLN A 197 -9.47 -4.25 16.09
C GLN A 197 -10.48 -3.97 14.94
N SER A 198 -10.59 -2.70 14.55
CA SER A 198 -11.59 -2.19 13.59
C SER A 198 -11.55 -2.86 12.21
N ARG A 199 -10.36 -3.30 11.76
CA ARG A 199 -10.15 -4.01 10.48
C ARG A 199 -9.49 -5.40 10.69
N PRO A 200 -9.69 -6.38 9.79
CA PRO A 200 -8.90 -7.62 9.85
C PRO A 200 -7.39 -7.33 9.76
N LEU A 201 -6.60 -8.25 10.31
CA LEU A 201 -5.14 -8.24 10.23
C LEU A 201 -4.69 -8.17 8.75
N ARG A 202 -3.62 -7.45 8.47
CA ARG A 202 -3.02 -7.27 7.14
C ARG A 202 -1.51 -7.51 7.21
N PRO A 203 -0.83 -7.79 6.08
CA PRO A 203 0.62 -7.92 6.05
C PRO A 203 1.36 -6.68 6.58
N SER A 204 0.81 -5.48 6.40
CA SER A 204 1.40 -4.25 6.95
C SER A 204 1.48 -4.29 8.48
N ASP A 205 0.54 -4.97 9.18
CA ASP A 205 0.54 -5.06 10.65
C ASP A 205 1.73 -5.88 11.22
N ALA A 206 2.53 -6.52 10.36
CA ALA A 206 3.79 -7.16 10.72
C ALA A 206 4.97 -6.18 10.81
N MET A 207 4.80 -4.96 10.29
CA MET A 207 5.81 -3.91 10.37
C MET A 207 5.88 -3.41 11.81
N THR A 208 6.96 -3.77 12.51
CA THR A 208 7.22 -3.43 13.92
C THR A 208 8.61 -2.82 14.10
N SER A 209 9.44 -2.84 13.06
CA SER A 209 10.82 -2.40 13.04
C SER A 209 11.11 -1.64 11.74
N ARG A 210 12.17 -0.83 11.74
CA ARG A 210 12.73 -0.23 10.52
C ARG A 210 13.49 -1.26 9.67
N ASN A 211 13.87 -2.39 10.26
CA ASN A 211 14.56 -3.46 9.56
C ASN A 211 13.55 -4.32 8.78
N TYR A 212 13.72 -4.36 7.46
CA TYR A 212 12.91 -5.17 6.56
C TYR A 212 12.74 -6.62 7.05
N LEU A 213 13.83 -7.29 7.39
CA LEU A 213 13.83 -8.70 7.71
C LEU A 213 13.19 -9.00 9.07
N VAL A 214 13.28 -8.06 10.03
CA VAL A 214 12.55 -8.18 11.32
C VAL A 214 11.04 -8.13 11.09
N ASN A 215 10.56 -7.31 10.15
CA ASN A 215 9.14 -7.26 9.80
C ASN A 215 8.68 -8.55 9.11
N GLN A 216 9.52 -9.15 8.26
CA GLN A 216 9.24 -10.45 7.65
C GLN A 216 9.19 -11.56 8.69
N LEU A 217 10.06 -11.51 9.71
CA LEU A 217 10.08 -12.49 10.79
C LEU A 217 8.75 -12.63 11.55
N ALA A 218 7.85 -11.64 11.50
CA ALA A 218 6.51 -11.71 12.11
C ALA A 218 5.46 -12.42 11.22
N LEU A 219 5.72 -12.57 9.92
CA LEU A 219 4.80 -13.23 9.01
C LEU A 219 5.03 -14.74 8.94
N ASN A 220 4.09 -15.44 8.33
CA ASN A 220 4.28 -16.81 7.85
C ASN A 220 3.75 -16.91 6.41
N GLY A 221 4.34 -17.79 5.62
CA GLY A 221 4.01 -17.97 4.20
C GLY A 221 2.55 -18.32 3.93
N ILE A 222 1.85 -18.97 4.87
CA ILE A 222 0.43 -19.32 4.69
C ILE A 222 -0.43 -18.06 4.78
N PHE A 223 -0.18 -17.20 5.77
CA PHE A 223 -0.90 -15.94 5.93
C PHE A 223 -0.74 -15.06 4.70
N THR A 224 0.49 -14.88 4.22
CA THR A 224 0.78 -14.06 3.03
C THR A 224 0.17 -14.66 1.77
N SER A 225 0.20 -15.98 1.60
CA SER A 225 -0.49 -16.65 0.51
C SER A 225 -1.99 -16.41 0.55
N VAL A 226 -2.65 -16.59 1.71
CA VAL A 226 -4.10 -16.37 1.87
C VAL A 226 -4.48 -14.93 1.55
N MET A 227 -3.69 -13.96 2.00
CA MET A 227 -3.93 -12.54 1.71
C MET A 227 -3.77 -12.20 0.23
N ASP A 228 -2.89 -12.91 -0.49
CA ASP A 228 -2.74 -12.74 -1.93
C ASP A 228 -3.81 -13.49 -2.76
N ILE A 229 -4.61 -14.41 -2.21
CA ILE A 229 -5.70 -15.11 -2.96
C ILE A 229 -6.70 -14.11 -3.56
N GLY A 230 -6.98 -13.01 -2.84
CA GLY A 230 -7.86 -11.94 -3.31
C GLY A 230 -7.22 -10.97 -4.28
N TYR A 231 -5.89 -11.03 -4.47
CA TYR A 231 -5.18 -10.22 -5.45
C TYR A 231 -5.05 -11.00 -6.76
N GLN A 232 -5.62 -10.47 -7.84
CA GLN A 232 -5.50 -11.10 -9.14
C GLN A 232 -4.06 -10.94 -9.65
N SER A 233 -3.35 -12.06 -9.82
CA SER A 233 -2.13 -12.07 -10.63
C SER A 233 -2.45 -11.46 -11.99
N ILE A 234 -1.48 -10.81 -12.62
CA ILE A 234 -1.69 -10.20 -13.93
C ILE A 234 -2.26 -11.25 -14.89
N PRO A 235 -3.46 -11.03 -15.46
CA PRO A 235 -4.07 -11.96 -16.41
C PRO A 235 -3.11 -12.33 -17.53
N SER A 236 -3.11 -13.58 -18.01
CA SER A 236 -2.12 -14.06 -18.98
C SER A 236 -2.08 -13.22 -20.26
N ASN A 237 -3.21 -12.71 -20.73
CA ASN A 237 -3.33 -11.79 -21.86
C ASN A 237 -2.75 -10.39 -21.59
N LEU A 238 -2.64 -10.00 -20.32
CA LEU A 238 -2.09 -8.72 -19.86
C LEU A 238 -0.66 -8.83 -19.35
N ARG A 239 -0.07 -10.04 -19.33
CA ARG A 239 1.35 -10.22 -19.00
C ARG A 239 2.24 -9.64 -20.10
N MET A 240 3.40 -9.16 -19.68
CA MET A 240 4.47 -8.72 -20.55
C MET A 240 5.80 -9.25 -19.99
N SER A 241 6.79 -9.51 -20.84
CA SER A 241 8.08 -9.98 -20.33
C SER A 241 8.74 -8.90 -19.46
N TYR A 242 9.57 -9.35 -18.53
CA TYR A 242 10.28 -8.45 -17.62
C TYR A 242 11.20 -7.50 -18.40
N GLU A 243 11.93 -8.02 -19.38
CA GLU A 243 12.86 -7.26 -20.23
C GLU A 243 12.14 -6.19 -21.05
N GLU A 244 10.99 -6.54 -21.63
CA GLU A 244 10.18 -5.60 -22.40
C GLU A 244 9.59 -4.51 -21.50
N SER A 245 9.16 -4.88 -20.28
CA SER A 245 8.61 -3.94 -19.30
C SER A 245 9.68 -2.94 -18.86
N VAL A 246 10.90 -3.43 -18.59
CA VAL A 246 12.06 -2.58 -18.30
C VAL A 246 12.36 -1.64 -19.46
N ARG A 247 12.38 -2.14 -20.70
CA ARG A 247 12.70 -1.34 -21.89
C ARG A 247 11.70 -0.19 -22.09
N VAL A 248 10.40 -0.49 -22.03
CA VAL A 248 9.35 0.53 -22.20
C VAL A 248 9.37 1.52 -21.04
N VAL A 249 9.45 1.07 -19.79
CA VAL A 249 9.47 1.98 -18.63
C VAL A 249 10.71 2.87 -18.66
N ARG A 250 11.91 2.33 -18.90
CA ARG A 250 13.15 3.13 -19.00
C ARG A 250 13.05 4.22 -20.07
N LYS A 251 12.41 3.92 -21.20
CA LYS A 251 12.15 4.89 -22.27
C LYS A 251 11.23 6.02 -21.80
N GLU A 252 10.14 5.70 -21.10
CA GLU A 252 9.16 6.70 -20.65
C GLU A 252 9.63 7.56 -19.48
N ILE A 253 10.53 7.04 -18.62
CA ILE A 253 10.98 7.75 -17.41
C ILE A 253 12.35 8.41 -17.58
N GLY A 254 13.08 8.15 -18.66
CA GLY A 254 14.40 8.75 -18.90
C GLY A 254 14.35 10.28 -19.13
N TYR A 255 15.28 11.01 -18.53
CA TYR A 255 15.47 12.46 -18.74
C TYR A 255 16.94 12.85 -18.51
N SER A 256 17.38 14.02 -18.98
CA SER A 256 18.82 14.35 -19.02
C SER A 256 19.47 14.56 -17.65
N GLY A 257 18.70 15.01 -16.67
CA GLY A 257 19.12 15.28 -15.29
C GLY A 257 19.34 14.04 -14.40
N ALA A 258 19.11 12.82 -14.88
CA ALA A 258 19.43 11.60 -14.14
C ALA A 258 19.82 10.44 -15.06
N GLU A 259 20.70 9.56 -14.60
CA GLU A 259 21.22 8.42 -15.38
C GLU A 259 20.89 7.10 -14.72
N PHE A 260 20.57 6.07 -15.51
CA PHE A 260 20.37 4.71 -14.99
C PHE A 260 21.72 4.10 -14.58
N VAL A 261 21.82 3.58 -13.35
CA VAL A 261 23.11 3.16 -12.75
C VAL A 261 23.17 1.67 -12.38
N SER A 262 22.14 0.89 -12.69
CA SER A 262 22.09 -0.54 -12.36
C SER A 262 21.24 -1.34 -13.34
N GLU A 263 21.73 -2.51 -13.72
CA GLU A 263 20.94 -3.54 -14.42
C GLU A 263 20.15 -4.44 -13.46
N GLU A 264 20.66 -4.66 -12.24
CA GLU A 264 19.98 -5.44 -11.20
C GLU A 264 18.73 -4.70 -10.66
N TYR A 265 18.83 -3.38 -10.52
CA TYR A 265 17.74 -2.49 -10.12
C TYR A 265 17.39 -1.61 -11.33
N PRO A 266 16.52 -2.08 -12.25
CA PRO A 266 16.42 -1.50 -13.59
C PRO A 266 15.91 -0.06 -13.63
N ILE A 267 15.20 0.39 -12.60
CA ILE A 267 14.69 1.76 -12.50
C ILE A 267 15.55 2.65 -11.58
N LEU A 268 16.67 2.14 -11.06
CA LEU A 268 17.59 2.89 -10.22
C LEU A 268 18.33 3.93 -11.06
N ARG A 269 18.14 5.19 -10.70
CA ARG A 269 18.77 6.34 -11.34
C ARG A 269 19.57 7.16 -10.34
N GLU A 270 20.55 7.89 -10.83
CA GLU A 270 21.34 8.83 -10.03
C GLU A 270 21.19 10.23 -10.61
N THR A 271 20.78 11.19 -9.78
CA THR A 271 20.62 12.59 -10.20
C THR A 271 21.97 13.25 -10.47
N LYS A 272 22.00 14.14 -11.47
CA LYS A 272 23.14 15.01 -11.73
C LYS A 272 23.15 16.17 -10.75
N GLU A 273 24.34 16.48 -10.21
CA GLU A 273 24.51 17.61 -9.32
C GLU A 273 24.35 18.93 -10.09
N LYS A 274 23.54 19.84 -9.55
CA LYS A 274 23.34 21.21 -10.05
C LYS A 274 23.91 22.16 -9.01
N SER A 275 24.50 23.27 -9.45
CA SER A 275 24.94 24.33 -8.54
C SER A 275 23.71 24.99 -7.90
N VAL A 276 23.41 24.63 -6.65
CA VAL A 276 22.33 25.21 -5.85
C VAL A 276 22.91 26.16 -4.79
N THR A 277 22.29 27.33 -4.64
CA THR A 277 22.76 28.39 -3.74
C THR A 277 22.58 28.05 -2.26
N SER A 278 21.52 27.32 -1.91
CA SER A 278 21.29 26.78 -0.57
C SER A 278 20.25 25.67 -0.59
N THR A 279 20.30 24.81 0.43
CA THR A 279 19.39 23.68 0.64
C THR A 279 18.11 24.17 1.33
N PRO A 280 16.95 24.17 0.65
CA PRO A 280 15.70 24.66 1.24
C PRO A 280 15.04 23.60 2.14
N ASN A 281 14.10 24.02 2.98
CA ASN A 281 13.08 23.13 3.52
C ASN A 281 12.16 22.65 2.39
N VAL A 282 11.60 21.45 2.53
CA VAL A 282 10.59 20.91 1.64
C VAL A 282 9.31 20.67 2.44
N VAL A 283 8.23 21.34 2.05
CA VAL A 283 6.91 21.20 2.67
C VAL A 283 5.97 20.62 1.61
N LEU A 284 5.61 19.35 1.79
CA LEU A 284 4.71 18.62 0.90
C LEU A 284 3.32 18.50 1.55
N ILE A 285 2.32 19.15 0.97
CA ILE A 285 0.94 19.15 1.45
C ILE A 285 0.12 18.30 0.47
N LEU A 286 -0.23 17.10 0.90
CA LEU A 286 -1.18 16.22 0.23
C LEU A 286 -2.60 16.72 0.52
N LEU A 287 -3.35 16.97 -0.55
CA LEU A 287 -4.68 17.56 -0.52
C LEU A 287 -5.74 16.46 -0.73
N GLU A 288 -6.29 15.97 0.38
CA GLU A 288 -7.29 14.90 0.44
C GLU A 288 -8.50 15.18 -0.45
N SER A 289 -8.78 14.31 -1.42
CA SER A 289 -9.97 14.40 -2.28
C SER A 289 -10.11 15.72 -3.08
N TRP A 290 -9.02 16.45 -3.35
CA TRP A 290 -9.07 17.67 -4.17
C TRP A 290 -9.15 17.36 -5.67
N THR A 291 -10.27 17.68 -6.31
CA THR A 291 -10.40 17.66 -7.77
C THR A 291 -9.81 18.93 -8.41
N GLY A 292 -9.01 18.76 -9.47
CA GLY A 292 -8.32 19.86 -10.17
C GLY A 292 -9.27 20.93 -10.75
N LYS A 293 -10.46 20.53 -11.21
CA LYS A 293 -11.55 21.40 -11.70
C LYS A 293 -11.88 22.56 -10.75
N TYR A 294 -11.81 22.32 -9.44
CA TYR A 294 -12.18 23.30 -8.41
C TYR A 294 -10.98 24.05 -7.82
N ALA A 295 -9.76 23.52 -8.01
CA ALA A 295 -8.50 24.18 -7.65
C ALA A 295 -8.08 25.23 -8.69
N TYR A 296 -8.30 24.94 -9.97
CA TYR A 296 -8.05 25.85 -11.08
C TYR A 296 -9.26 25.85 -12.01
N SER A 297 -10.06 26.91 -11.92
CA SER A 297 -11.38 26.96 -12.56
C SER A 297 -11.28 27.13 -14.08
N GLU A 298 -10.28 27.86 -14.58
CA GLU A 298 -10.21 28.33 -15.98
C GLU A 298 -11.54 28.98 -16.44
N GLY A 299 -12.31 29.57 -15.51
CA GLY A 299 -13.65 30.11 -15.78
C GLY A 299 -14.78 29.07 -15.83
N THR A 300 -14.45 27.78 -15.75
CA THR A 300 -15.37 26.64 -15.59
C THR A 300 -15.35 26.13 -14.14
N GLY A 301 -16.32 25.30 -13.71
CA GLY A 301 -16.29 24.75 -12.33
C GLY A 301 -16.52 25.79 -11.22
N ARG A 302 -17.33 26.82 -11.48
CA ARG A 302 -17.75 27.84 -10.50
C ARG A 302 -19.19 27.62 -10.06
N PRO A 303 -19.46 26.73 -9.09
CA PRO A 303 -20.81 26.54 -8.57
C PRO A 303 -21.36 27.86 -8.00
N ASP A 304 -22.63 28.16 -8.28
CA ASP A 304 -23.26 29.43 -7.87
C ASP A 304 -22.46 30.69 -8.30
N GLY A 305 -21.71 30.59 -9.41
CA GLY A 305 -20.85 31.67 -9.93
C GLY A 305 -19.60 31.97 -9.09
N LYS A 306 -19.30 31.18 -8.06
CA LYS A 306 -18.17 31.40 -7.13
C LYS A 306 -17.02 30.43 -7.40
N THR A 307 -15.79 30.90 -7.31
CA THR A 307 -14.60 30.02 -7.26
C THR A 307 -14.60 29.22 -5.96
N VAL A 308 -14.33 27.91 -6.00
CA VAL A 308 -14.31 27.05 -4.80
C VAL A 308 -13.06 27.30 -3.95
N ALA A 309 -11.87 27.34 -4.56
CA ALA A 309 -10.58 27.57 -3.88
C ALA A 309 -9.88 28.88 -4.35
N PRO A 310 -10.43 30.06 -4.03
CA PRO A 310 -9.91 31.34 -4.53
C PRO A 310 -8.48 31.64 -4.10
N TYR A 311 -8.04 31.21 -2.91
CA TYR A 311 -6.67 31.49 -2.47
C TYR A 311 -5.67 30.62 -3.24
N PHE A 312 -5.92 29.32 -3.35
CA PHE A 312 -5.09 28.40 -4.11
C PHE A 312 -4.98 28.85 -5.58
N GLU A 313 -6.10 29.21 -6.21
CA GLU A 313 -6.12 29.74 -7.57
C GLU A 313 -5.28 31.03 -7.70
N SER A 314 -5.22 31.87 -6.65
CA SER A 314 -4.37 33.07 -6.63
C SER A 314 -2.86 32.78 -6.53
N LEU A 315 -2.46 31.59 -6.05
CA LEU A 315 -1.05 31.17 -5.97
C LEU A 315 -0.52 30.64 -7.30
N ILE A 316 -1.40 30.10 -8.16
CA ILE A 316 -1.04 29.52 -9.47
C ILE A 316 -0.14 30.44 -10.32
N PRO A 317 -0.48 31.72 -10.57
CA PRO A 317 0.38 32.61 -11.37
C PRO A 317 1.72 32.94 -10.70
N GLN A 318 1.91 32.59 -9.43
CA GLN A 318 3.12 32.84 -8.64
C GLN A 318 3.98 31.59 -8.46
N GLY A 319 3.57 30.43 -8.99
CA GLY A 319 4.27 29.15 -8.89
C GLY A 319 4.31 28.39 -10.21
N VAL A 320 4.73 27.13 -10.15
CA VAL A 320 4.64 26.19 -11.27
C VAL A 320 3.44 25.30 -11.04
N TYR A 321 2.40 25.49 -11.85
CA TYR A 321 1.18 24.70 -11.79
C TYR A 321 1.06 23.79 -13.01
N PHE A 322 0.55 22.57 -12.78
CA PHE A 322 0.37 21.56 -13.81
C PHE A 322 -1.13 21.27 -14.00
N PRO A 323 -1.83 21.95 -14.94
CA PRO A 323 -3.26 21.73 -15.15
C PRO A 323 -3.62 20.30 -15.55
N SER A 324 -2.71 19.62 -16.26
CA SER A 324 -2.87 18.24 -16.76
C SER A 324 -2.11 17.24 -15.88
N PHE A 325 -2.33 17.31 -14.57
CA PHE A 325 -1.75 16.41 -13.58
C PHE A 325 -2.79 15.38 -13.12
N PHE A 326 -2.40 14.11 -13.07
CA PHE A 326 -3.32 13.00 -12.82
C PHE A 326 -2.90 12.14 -11.63
N ALA A 327 -3.89 11.76 -10.82
CA ALA A 327 -3.72 10.76 -9.78
C ALA A 327 -3.48 9.39 -10.42
N SER A 328 -2.52 8.64 -9.86
CA SER A 328 -2.20 7.29 -10.35
C SER A 328 -3.20 6.23 -9.88
N GLY A 329 -4.13 6.59 -8.97
CA GLY A 329 -5.26 5.77 -8.58
C GLY A 329 -6.36 6.59 -7.90
N GLY A 330 -7.41 5.92 -7.41
CA GLY A 330 -8.63 6.56 -6.89
C GLY A 330 -8.81 6.49 -5.37
N ARG A 331 -7.72 6.39 -4.60
CA ARG A 331 -7.76 6.35 -3.13
C ARG A 331 -6.50 6.99 -2.55
N THR A 332 -6.59 7.48 -1.32
CA THR A 332 -5.48 8.06 -0.56
C THR A 332 -4.25 7.17 -0.56
N THR A 333 -4.42 5.85 -0.37
CA THR A 333 -3.31 4.89 -0.38
C THR A 333 -2.59 4.80 -1.73
N ASN A 334 -3.32 4.98 -2.85
CA ASN A 334 -2.73 5.02 -4.19
C ASN A 334 -1.97 6.33 -4.43
N GLY A 335 -2.52 7.45 -3.94
CA GLY A 335 -1.86 8.75 -3.99
C GLY A 335 -0.58 8.77 -3.17
N LEU A 336 -0.65 8.30 -1.92
CA LEU A 336 0.50 8.22 -1.00
C LEU A 336 1.66 7.41 -1.58
N ILE A 337 1.41 6.16 -2.02
CA ILE A 337 2.50 5.33 -2.56
C ILE A 337 3.12 5.95 -3.82
N SER A 338 2.29 6.46 -4.74
CA SER A 338 2.74 7.05 -6.00
C SER A 338 3.54 8.33 -5.76
N THR A 339 3.07 9.22 -4.90
CA THR A 339 3.73 10.50 -4.60
C THR A 339 5.00 10.32 -3.78
N LEU A 340 4.96 9.46 -2.75
CA LEU A 340 6.06 9.34 -1.78
C LEU A 340 7.14 8.34 -2.22
N THR A 341 6.85 7.42 -3.15
CA THR A 341 7.83 6.43 -3.62
C THR A 341 8.08 6.49 -5.12
N GLY A 342 7.20 7.14 -5.89
CA GLY A 342 7.26 7.13 -7.35
C GLY A 342 6.91 5.77 -7.98
N ILE A 343 6.41 4.80 -7.21
CA ILE A 343 6.01 3.48 -7.71
C ILE A 343 4.48 3.39 -7.80
N PRO A 344 3.90 3.05 -8.95
CA PRO A 344 2.46 2.93 -9.11
C PRO A 344 1.91 1.63 -8.52
N ASP A 345 0.65 1.69 -8.09
CA ASP A 345 -0.17 0.51 -7.79
C ASP A 345 -0.76 -0.11 -9.07
N GLY A 346 -1.34 -1.30 -8.98
CA GLY A 346 -2.08 -1.94 -10.06
C GLY A 346 -3.60 -1.89 -9.88
N PRO A 347 -4.39 -2.35 -10.87
CA PRO A 347 -5.82 -2.55 -10.72
C PRO A 347 -6.12 -3.61 -9.64
N GLY A 348 -7.26 -3.47 -8.98
CA GLY A 348 -7.83 -4.40 -8.03
C GLY A 348 -7.58 -4.00 -6.57
N LEU A 349 -7.08 -4.95 -5.79
CA LEU A 349 -6.73 -4.73 -4.39
C LEU A 349 -5.47 -3.86 -4.30
N THR A 350 -5.46 -2.83 -3.47
CA THR A 350 -4.31 -1.91 -3.34
C THR A 350 -3.09 -2.61 -2.73
N VAL A 351 -1.88 -2.32 -3.23
CA VAL A 351 -0.62 -2.94 -2.76
C VAL A 351 -0.42 -2.84 -1.25
N VAL A 352 -0.87 -1.75 -0.60
CA VAL A 352 -0.78 -1.58 0.87
C VAL A 352 -1.49 -2.68 1.68
N ARG A 353 -2.35 -3.47 1.03
CA ARG A 353 -3.06 -4.61 1.63
C ARG A 353 -2.40 -5.96 1.33
N THR A 354 -1.28 -5.95 0.62
CA THR A 354 -0.58 -7.15 0.14
C THR A 354 0.82 -7.22 0.74
N PRO A 355 1.46 -8.40 0.79
CA PRO A 355 2.84 -8.54 1.27
C PRO A 355 3.86 -7.71 0.49
N ARG A 356 3.55 -7.32 -0.76
CA ARG A 356 4.44 -6.51 -1.61
C ARG A 356 4.75 -5.13 -1.05
N ILE A 357 3.90 -4.55 -0.21
CA ILE A 357 4.18 -3.25 0.42
C ILE A 357 5.40 -3.28 1.34
N LEU A 358 5.83 -4.47 1.74
CA LEU A 358 7.02 -4.62 2.57
C LEU A 358 8.31 -4.44 1.76
N SER A 359 8.25 -4.49 0.42
CA SER A 359 9.42 -4.31 -0.47
C SER A 359 10.22 -3.06 -0.12
N ARG A 360 11.50 -3.04 -0.46
CA ARG A 360 12.38 -1.90 -0.19
C ARG A 360 12.12 -0.77 -1.17
N PHE A 361 11.36 0.23 -0.74
CA PHE A 361 11.09 1.46 -1.49
C PHE A 361 12.17 2.51 -1.22
N GLY A 362 12.60 3.23 -2.26
CA GLY A 362 13.39 4.46 -2.12
C GLY A 362 12.48 5.64 -1.85
N GLY A 363 11.77 5.65 -0.70
CA GLY A 363 10.78 6.67 -0.36
C GLY A 363 11.39 8.07 -0.20
N LEU A 364 10.57 9.11 -0.39
CA LEU A 364 10.99 10.51 -0.34
C LEU A 364 11.68 10.86 0.98
N GLY A 365 11.16 10.34 2.10
CA GLY A 365 11.80 10.50 3.42
C GLY A 365 13.17 9.85 3.46
N THR A 366 13.30 8.60 2.99
CA THR A 366 14.58 7.88 2.94
C THR A 366 15.62 8.65 2.12
N LEU A 367 15.21 9.15 0.96
CA LEU A 367 16.09 9.89 0.06
C LEU A 367 16.53 11.24 0.63
N LEU A 368 15.60 12.05 1.17
CA LEU A 368 15.96 13.34 1.75
C LEU A 368 16.76 13.19 3.04
N LYS A 369 16.51 12.14 3.83
CA LYS A 369 17.34 11.81 4.99
C LYS A 369 18.78 11.49 4.61
N SER A 370 19.00 10.76 3.51
CA SER A 370 20.35 10.53 2.96
C SER A 370 21.06 11.82 2.55
N LEU A 371 20.31 12.89 2.28
CA LEU A 371 20.80 14.24 2.00
C LEU A 371 20.92 15.13 3.25
N GLY A 372 20.75 14.57 4.45
CA GLY A 372 20.91 15.28 5.73
C GLY A 372 19.67 16.02 6.23
N TYR A 373 18.48 15.74 5.67
CA TYR A 373 17.23 16.33 6.15
C TYR A 373 16.71 15.62 7.40
N GLN A 374 16.06 16.40 8.27
CA GLN A 374 15.09 15.83 9.20
C GLN A 374 13.79 15.51 8.44
N THR A 375 13.15 14.39 8.73
CA THR A 375 11.92 13.98 8.03
C THR A 375 10.76 13.82 9.00
N VAL A 376 9.69 14.58 8.77
CA VAL A 376 8.49 14.63 9.62
C VAL A 376 7.27 14.33 8.76
N PHE A 377 6.43 13.41 9.22
CA PHE A 377 5.07 13.25 8.72
C PHE A 377 4.10 13.82 9.76
N LEU A 378 3.31 14.82 9.39
CA LEU A 378 2.32 15.46 10.25
C LEU A 378 0.92 15.09 9.75
N HIS A 379 0.06 14.58 10.63
CA HIS A 379 -1.28 14.12 10.27
C HIS A 379 -2.27 14.42 11.39
N GLY A 380 -3.40 15.05 11.08
CA GLY A 380 -4.44 15.33 12.08
C GLY A 380 -5.22 14.10 12.53
N GLY A 381 -5.10 12.99 11.81
CA GLY A 381 -5.83 11.74 12.03
C GLY A 381 -5.00 10.68 12.73
N ASP A 382 -5.62 9.53 13.03
CA ASP A 382 -4.93 8.38 13.60
C ASP A 382 -4.06 7.70 12.52
N ALA A 383 -2.73 7.87 12.61
CA ALA A 383 -1.81 7.24 11.67
C ALA A 383 -1.74 5.71 11.85
N GLY A 384 -2.26 5.14 12.94
CA GLY A 384 -2.48 3.69 13.07
C GLY A 384 -3.57 3.15 12.12
N PHE A 385 -4.46 4.02 11.64
CA PHE A 385 -5.43 3.65 10.62
C PHE A 385 -4.71 3.16 9.36
N ASP A 386 -5.15 2.02 8.81
CA ASP A 386 -4.50 1.33 7.69
C ASP A 386 -2.98 1.08 7.84
N ASN A 387 -2.45 1.16 9.07
CA ASN A 387 -1.03 1.00 9.42
C ASN A 387 -0.12 2.05 8.76
N MET A 388 -0.66 3.25 8.52
CA MET A 388 0.06 4.32 7.85
C MET A 388 1.31 4.77 8.60
N ASN A 389 1.30 4.73 9.94
CA ASN A 389 2.45 5.05 10.77
C ASN A 389 3.69 4.24 10.35
N PHE A 390 3.58 2.93 10.26
CA PHE A 390 4.72 2.09 9.84
C PHE A 390 5.06 2.26 8.36
N LEU A 391 4.08 2.57 7.50
CA LEU A 391 4.36 2.88 6.09
C LEU A 391 5.16 4.17 5.96
N PHE A 392 4.84 5.20 6.74
CA PHE A 392 5.59 6.45 6.76
C PHE A 392 7.01 6.22 7.30
N GLU A 393 7.19 5.44 8.37
CA GLU A 393 8.55 5.07 8.82
C GLU A 393 9.32 4.32 7.74
N HIS A 394 8.67 3.37 7.05
CA HIS A 394 9.26 2.57 5.96
C HIS A 394 9.63 3.41 4.74
N TRP A 395 8.90 4.50 4.48
CA TRP A 395 9.26 5.50 3.45
C TRP A 395 10.21 6.57 3.95
N GLY A 396 10.71 6.43 5.18
CA GLY A 396 11.84 7.14 5.75
C GLY A 396 11.50 8.40 6.54
N PHE A 397 10.28 8.53 7.06
CA PHE A 397 9.92 9.58 8.01
C PHE A 397 10.37 9.21 9.43
N ASP A 398 11.21 10.03 10.07
CA ASP A 398 11.75 9.76 11.41
C ASP A 398 10.77 10.11 12.53
N ARG A 399 9.94 11.14 12.31
CA ARG A 399 8.96 11.62 13.27
C ARG A 399 7.58 11.58 12.65
N ILE A 400 6.66 10.90 13.30
CA ILE A 400 5.25 10.86 12.92
C ILE A 400 4.47 11.56 14.02
N LEU A 401 3.88 12.69 13.67
CA LEU A 401 3.06 13.51 14.55
C LEU A 401 1.62 13.32 14.08
N ASP A 402 0.90 12.43 14.75
CA ASP A 402 -0.47 12.04 14.41
C ASP A 402 -1.49 12.58 15.41
N LYS A 403 -2.72 12.05 15.42
CA LYS A 403 -3.76 12.40 16.39
C LYS A 403 -3.26 12.46 17.84
N GLY A 404 -2.38 11.56 18.28
CA GLY A 404 -1.86 11.58 19.65
C GLY A 404 -1.05 12.83 19.99
N TYR A 405 -0.32 13.39 19.01
CA TYR A 405 0.35 14.69 19.16
C TYR A 405 -0.68 15.80 19.36
N PHE A 406 -1.71 15.87 18.52
CA PHE A 406 -2.74 16.92 18.63
C PHE A 406 -3.58 16.78 19.92
N ASP A 407 -3.91 15.56 20.34
CA ASP A 407 -4.59 15.28 21.61
C ASP A 407 -3.78 15.87 22.79
N SER A 408 -2.45 15.77 22.74
CA SER A 408 -1.56 16.30 23.78
C SER A 408 -1.51 17.82 23.87
N LEU A 409 -1.88 18.53 22.79
CA LEU A 409 -1.92 20.00 22.78
C LEU A 409 -3.15 20.55 23.52
N ASN A 410 -4.22 19.75 23.63
CA ASN A 410 -5.45 20.07 24.35
C ASN A 410 -6.02 21.48 24.03
N ARG A 411 -5.98 21.88 22.76
CA ARG A 411 -6.41 23.21 22.31
C ARG A 411 -7.26 23.24 21.04
N TYR A 412 -7.54 22.07 20.46
CA TYR A 412 -8.25 21.93 19.20
C TYR A 412 -9.43 20.99 19.34
N GLU A 413 -10.43 21.16 18.48
CA GLU A 413 -11.60 20.29 18.38
C GLU A 413 -11.41 19.30 17.23
N SER A 414 -11.61 18.00 17.48
CA SER A 414 -11.49 16.97 16.44
C SER A 414 -12.79 16.82 15.65
N GLY A 415 -12.69 16.76 14.32
CA GLY A 415 -13.76 16.33 13.43
C GLY A 415 -13.85 14.80 13.27
N PRO A 416 -14.65 14.32 12.30
CA PRO A 416 -14.92 12.88 12.13
C PRO A 416 -13.70 12.02 11.82
N TRP A 417 -12.68 12.58 11.16
CA TRP A 417 -11.46 11.87 10.74
C TRP A 417 -10.21 12.28 11.52
N GLY A 418 -10.34 13.19 12.49
CA GLY A 418 -9.23 13.82 13.17
C GLY A 418 -9.35 15.33 13.18
N TYR A 419 -8.24 16.01 13.44
CA TYR A 419 -8.19 17.47 13.51
C TYR A 419 -8.36 18.13 12.14
N TYR A 420 -9.04 19.28 12.12
CA TYR A 420 -9.36 20.01 10.91
C TYR A 420 -8.10 20.63 10.27
N ASP A 421 -8.17 20.91 8.95
CA ASP A 421 -7.00 21.39 8.20
C ASP A 421 -6.44 22.72 8.70
N GLY A 422 -7.30 23.59 9.25
CA GLY A 422 -6.87 24.83 9.90
C GLY A 422 -5.91 24.58 11.06
N ASP A 423 -6.19 23.57 11.89
CA ASP A 423 -5.37 23.21 13.05
C ASP A 423 -4.10 22.49 12.58
N LEU A 424 -4.24 21.55 11.65
CA LEU A 424 -3.13 20.81 11.03
C LEU A 424 -2.09 21.75 10.42
N LEU A 425 -2.52 22.70 9.59
CA LEU A 425 -1.63 23.65 8.94
C LEU A 425 -1.13 24.73 9.90
N ASN A 426 -1.84 25.00 11.00
CA ASN A 426 -1.31 25.83 12.08
C ASN A 426 -0.12 25.13 12.79
N GLU A 427 -0.25 23.84 13.12
CA GLU A 427 0.85 23.07 13.69
C GLU A 427 2.04 22.94 12.73
N LEU A 428 1.77 22.79 11.43
CA LEU A 428 2.82 22.82 10.41
C LEU A 428 3.64 24.11 10.48
N HIS A 429 2.97 25.26 10.61
CA HIS A 429 3.65 26.55 10.77
C HIS A 429 4.50 26.61 12.05
N GLU A 430 3.94 26.19 13.18
CA GLU A 430 4.64 26.17 14.47
C GLU A 430 5.90 25.28 14.42
N ILE A 431 5.80 24.10 13.81
CA ILE A 431 6.95 23.20 13.64
C ILE A 431 8.02 23.87 12.78
N LEU A 432 7.66 24.49 11.65
CA LEU A 432 8.60 25.18 10.76
C LEU A 432 9.32 26.35 11.44
N MET A 433 8.62 27.13 12.27
CA MET A 433 9.21 28.26 13.02
C MET A 433 10.36 27.84 13.94
N HIS A 434 10.35 26.59 14.41
CA HIS A 434 11.34 26.07 15.35
C HIS A 434 12.42 25.19 14.68
N GLN A 435 12.40 25.04 13.36
CA GLN A 435 13.42 24.24 12.66
C GLN A 435 14.72 25.04 12.45
N LYS A 436 15.85 24.37 12.72
CA LYS A 436 17.21 24.95 12.59
C LYS A 436 18.01 24.37 11.43
N SER A 437 17.55 23.26 10.87
CA SER A 437 18.19 22.53 9.76
C SER A 437 17.15 22.23 8.69
N PRO A 438 17.56 21.96 7.44
CA PRO A 438 16.65 21.56 6.38
C PRO A 438 15.73 20.42 6.82
N VAL A 439 14.43 20.63 6.65
CA VAL A 439 13.39 19.66 7.02
C VAL A 439 12.56 19.29 5.80
N LEU A 440 12.21 18.00 5.69
CA LEU A 440 11.06 17.54 4.92
C LEU A 440 9.90 17.41 5.88
N ILE A 441 8.86 18.22 5.70
CA ILE A 441 7.58 17.99 6.37
C ILE A 441 6.55 17.60 5.32
N THR A 442 6.00 16.39 5.45
CA THR A 442 4.86 15.96 4.65
C THR A 442 3.62 15.96 5.52
N THR A 443 2.52 16.49 4.99
CA THR A 443 1.22 16.49 5.66
C THR A 443 0.13 16.00 4.73
N LEU A 444 -0.90 15.35 5.28
CA LEU A 444 -2.11 14.94 4.57
C LEU A 444 -3.31 15.62 5.24
N THR A 445 -4.00 16.48 4.50
CA THR A 445 -5.25 17.13 4.93
C THR A 445 -6.37 16.11 5.11
N LEU A 446 -7.45 16.48 5.80
CA LEU A 446 -8.53 15.56 6.19
C LEU A 446 -9.94 16.13 6.05
N THR A 447 -10.13 17.45 6.10
CA THR A 447 -11.49 18.04 6.19
C THR A 447 -12.33 17.73 4.95
N THR A 448 -11.66 17.59 3.81
CA THR A 448 -12.25 17.24 2.51
C THR A 448 -12.54 15.76 2.34
N HIS A 449 -12.51 14.94 3.39
CA HIS A 449 -12.96 13.55 3.36
C HIS A 449 -14.47 13.43 3.64
N TYR A 450 -15.16 12.47 3.00
CA TYR A 450 -16.57 12.16 3.30
C TYR A 450 -16.73 11.77 4.78
N PRO A 451 -17.69 12.30 5.57
CA PRO A 451 -18.96 12.90 5.15
C PRO A 451 -18.95 14.44 5.02
N TYR A 452 -17.82 15.06 4.66
CA TYR A 452 -17.71 16.49 4.32
C TYR A 452 -18.29 17.41 5.41
N LYS A 453 -17.79 17.25 6.63
CA LYS A 453 -18.24 18.02 7.79
C LYS A 453 -17.32 19.21 8.04
N LEU A 454 -17.89 20.40 8.07
CA LEU A 454 -17.22 21.61 8.55
C LEU A 454 -17.06 21.58 10.08
N PRO A 455 -16.06 22.28 10.64
CA PRO A 455 -16.03 22.60 12.06
C PRO A 455 -17.21 23.49 12.44
N SER A 456 -17.66 23.38 13.68
CA SER A 456 -18.79 24.13 14.25
C SER A 456 -18.62 25.66 14.13
N SER A 457 -17.37 26.13 14.15
CA SER A 457 -16.99 27.53 14.03
C SER A 457 -17.00 28.07 12.59
N ALA A 458 -16.97 27.20 11.57
CA ALA A 458 -16.96 27.61 10.17
C ALA A 458 -18.38 27.84 9.63
N LYS A 459 -18.53 28.89 8.84
CA LYS A 459 -19.80 29.20 8.15
C LYS A 459 -19.73 28.71 6.71
N PRO A 460 -20.77 28.02 6.20
CA PRO A 460 -20.82 27.63 4.80
C PRO A 460 -20.87 28.86 3.88
N VAL A 461 -20.12 28.81 2.78
CA VAL A 461 -20.08 29.83 1.71
C VAL A 461 -21.05 29.50 0.57
N PHE A 462 -21.26 28.20 0.34
CA PHE A 462 -22.18 27.67 -0.65
C PHE A 462 -23.53 27.31 0.00
N PRO A 463 -24.67 27.70 -0.60
CA PRO A 463 -26.01 27.44 -0.04
C PRO A 463 -26.30 25.95 0.17
N LEU A 464 -27.11 25.61 1.16
CA LEU A 464 -27.42 24.21 1.51
C LEU A 464 -28.26 23.51 0.43
N GLU A 465 -28.97 24.27 -0.38
CA GLU A 465 -29.81 23.79 -1.48
C GLU A 465 -28.99 23.48 -2.74
N LEU A 466 -27.75 23.95 -2.81
CA LEU A 466 -26.86 23.67 -3.93
C LEU A 466 -26.42 22.19 -3.90
N GLU A 467 -26.45 21.53 -5.04
CA GLU A 467 -25.93 20.17 -5.18
C GLU A 467 -24.44 20.13 -4.80
N GLU A 468 -24.03 19.12 -4.03
CA GLU A 468 -22.65 18.96 -3.54
C GLU A 468 -22.13 20.12 -2.67
N ASN A 469 -23.01 20.96 -2.13
CA ASN A 469 -22.61 22.08 -1.26
C ASN A 469 -21.71 21.65 -0.09
N GLU A 470 -21.95 20.46 0.48
CA GLU A 470 -21.13 19.91 1.56
C GLU A 470 -19.65 19.80 1.15
N TYR A 471 -19.39 19.30 -0.06
CA TYR A 471 -18.03 19.16 -0.62
C TYR A 471 -17.44 20.54 -0.92
N PHE A 472 -18.18 21.41 -1.61
CA PHE A 472 -17.69 22.75 -1.94
C PHE A 472 -17.36 23.58 -0.70
N ASN A 473 -18.15 23.43 0.36
CA ASN A 473 -17.93 24.12 1.63
C ASN A 473 -16.68 23.62 2.36
N VAL A 474 -16.45 22.30 2.46
CA VAL A 474 -15.20 21.79 3.07
C VAL A 474 -13.97 22.05 2.21
N TYR A 475 -14.10 22.03 0.88
CA TYR A 475 -13.02 22.42 -0.04
C TYR A 475 -12.65 23.89 0.17
N ARG A 476 -13.65 24.78 0.23
CA ARG A 476 -13.43 26.20 0.56
C ARG A 476 -12.76 26.38 1.92
N TYR A 477 -13.17 25.62 2.93
CA TYR A 477 -12.53 25.66 4.24
C TYR A 477 -11.06 25.21 4.21
N ALA A 478 -10.74 24.16 3.45
CA ALA A 478 -9.37 23.71 3.25
C ALA A 478 -8.53 24.77 2.51
N ASP A 479 -9.10 25.45 1.50
CA ASP A 479 -8.47 26.60 0.83
C ASP A 479 -8.18 27.75 1.80
N ASP A 480 -9.15 28.11 2.65
CA ASP A 480 -8.96 29.13 3.69
C ASP A 480 -7.91 28.73 4.73
N SER A 481 -7.77 27.43 5.01
CA SER A 481 -6.73 26.90 5.88
C SER A 481 -5.33 27.07 5.26
N ILE A 482 -5.21 26.79 3.94
CA ILE A 482 -3.98 27.08 3.17
C ILE A 482 -3.69 28.58 3.16
N ARG A 483 -4.71 29.43 2.99
CA ARG A 483 -4.56 30.89 3.06
C ARG A 483 -3.94 31.32 4.38
N ASN A 484 -4.53 30.90 5.50
CA ASN A 484 -4.06 31.28 6.83
C ASN A 484 -2.61 30.79 7.07
N PHE A 485 -2.29 29.57 6.65
CA PHE A 485 -0.93 29.03 6.74
C PHE A 485 0.07 29.85 5.93
N MET A 486 -0.24 30.13 4.67
CA MET A 486 0.66 30.83 3.77
C MET A 486 0.82 32.32 4.12
N GLU A 487 -0.21 32.97 4.67
CA GLU A 487 -0.12 34.33 5.22
C GLU A 487 0.82 34.39 6.43
N LYS A 488 0.74 33.42 7.34
CA LYS A 488 1.70 33.27 8.45
C LYS A 488 3.11 32.98 7.94
N ALA A 489 3.23 32.04 7.00
CA ALA A 489 4.50 31.67 6.41
C ALA A 489 5.19 32.86 5.74
N LYS A 490 4.48 33.69 4.96
CA LYS A 490 5.06 34.88 4.31
C LYS A 490 5.76 35.86 5.27
N ASN A 491 5.32 35.89 6.54
CA ASN A 491 5.90 36.73 7.58
C ASN A 491 7.00 36.03 8.40
N ALA A 492 7.25 34.75 8.14
CA ALA A 492 8.24 33.94 8.84
C ALA A 492 9.61 33.93 8.15
N SER A 493 10.66 33.72 8.95
CA SER A 493 12.04 33.66 8.45
C SER A 493 12.30 32.48 7.51
N TYR A 494 11.60 31.36 7.67
CA TYR A 494 11.80 30.15 6.87
C TYR A 494 11.26 30.26 5.43
N PHE A 495 10.39 31.24 5.14
CA PHE A 495 9.61 31.29 3.90
C PHE A 495 10.44 31.31 2.62
N ARG A 496 11.48 32.16 2.56
CA ARG A 496 12.33 32.31 1.38
C ARG A 496 13.17 31.08 1.09
N ASP A 497 13.42 30.27 2.13
CA ASP A 497 14.20 29.04 2.06
C ASP A 497 13.30 27.79 2.15
N THR A 498 12.05 27.89 1.69
CA THR A 498 11.12 26.75 1.67
C THR A 498 10.51 26.54 0.29
N VAL A 499 10.45 25.29 -0.14
CA VAL A 499 9.72 24.83 -1.31
C VAL A 499 8.39 24.25 -0.81
N PHE A 500 7.28 24.96 -1.08
CA PHE A 500 5.94 24.48 -0.78
C PHE A 500 5.40 23.71 -1.99
N ILE A 501 4.93 22.50 -1.77
CA ILE A 501 4.41 21.61 -2.81
C ILE A 501 3.01 21.20 -2.38
N PHE A 502 2.03 21.49 -3.21
CA PHE A 502 0.65 21.07 -3.00
C PHE A 502 0.30 20.05 -4.06
N VAL A 503 -0.22 18.89 -3.65
CA VAL A 503 -0.56 17.80 -4.56
C VAL A 503 -1.82 17.09 -4.09
N GLY A 504 -2.83 16.96 -4.95
CA GLY A 504 -4.00 16.13 -4.62
C GLY A 504 -3.65 14.65 -4.60
N ASP A 505 -4.24 13.91 -3.67
CA ASP A 505 -4.03 12.47 -3.53
C ASP A 505 -4.95 11.66 -4.46
N HIS A 506 -6.21 12.07 -4.59
CA HIS A 506 -7.19 11.62 -5.58
C HIS A 506 -8.33 12.64 -5.73
N SER A 507 -9.23 12.41 -6.69
CA SER A 507 -10.45 13.20 -6.84
C SER A 507 -11.55 12.69 -5.90
N HIS A 508 -12.61 13.45 -5.70
CA HIS A 508 -13.73 13.03 -4.84
C HIS A 508 -14.72 12.05 -5.51
N HIS A 509 -14.53 11.73 -6.80
CA HIS A 509 -15.30 10.72 -7.56
C HIS A 509 -16.83 10.92 -7.66
N ARG A 510 -17.36 12.12 -7.37
CA ARG A 510 -18.80 12.41 -7.46
C ARG A 510 -19.07 13.41 -8.58
N ASN A 511 -20.05 13.13 -9.45
CA ASN A 511 -20.46 14.04 -10.52
C ASN A 511 -19.30 14.55 -11.43
N LEU A 512 -18.27 13.73 -11.62
CA LEU A 512 -17.11 14.03 -12.45
C LEU A 512 -17.15 13.28 -13.78
N ASP A 513 -16.65 13.91 -14.84
CA ASP A 513 -16.37 13.22 -16.10
C ASP A 513 -15.09 12.38 -16.02
N TYR A 514 -14.79 11.61 -17.06
CA TYR A 514 -13.64 10.69 -17.10
C TYR A 514 -12.27 11.37 -16.94
N TYR A 515 -12.15 12.65 -17.32
CA TYR A 515 -10.93 13.46 -17.12
C TYR A 515 -10.87 13.98 -15.69
N GLU A 516 -11.95 14.60 -15.24
CA GLU A 516 -12.05 15.25 -13.91
C GLU A 516 -11.88 14.24 -12.78
N ASP A 517 -12.37 13.01 -12.97
CA ASP A 517 -12.30 11.91 -12.01
C ASP A 517 -10.87 11.48 -11.65
N ARG A 518 -9.87 11.89 -12.44
CA ARG A 518 -8.44 11.60 -12.20
C ARG A 518 -7.57 12.84 -12.11
N ASN A 519 -8.06 13.99 -12.57
CA ASN A 519 -7.32 15.24 -12.55
C ASN A 519 -7.29 15.82 -11.13
N VAL A 520 -6.10 16.00 -10.60
CA VAL A 520 -5.85 16.54 -9.25
C VAL A 520 -4.85 17.70 -9.34
N PRO A 521 -4.92 18.70 -8.44
CA PRO A 521 -4.02 19.85 -8.52
C PRO A 521 -2.59 19.45 -8.19
N PHE A 522 -1.63 20.08 -8.87
CA PHE A 522 -0.23 20.03 -8.51
C PHE A 522 0.42 21.40 -8.69
N LEU A 523 0.84 22.00 -7.58
CA LEU A 523 1.44 23.33 -7.51
C LEU A 523 2.77 23.27 -6.75
N ILE A 524 3.83 23.76 -7.38
CA ILE A 524 5.11 24.02 -6.73
C ILE A 524 5.24 25.53 -6.53
N TYR A 525 5.29 25.96 -5.27
CA TYR A 525 5.44 27.35 -4.87
C TYR A 525 6.75 27.53 -4.09
N ALA A 526 7.74 28.12 -4.73
CA ALA A 526 9.07 28.38 -4.17
C ALA A 526 9.55 29.78 -4.59
N PRO A 527 9.02 30.84 -3.94
CA PRO A 527 9.27 32.22 -4.35
C PRO A 527 10.77 32.55 -4.31
N GLY A 528 11.29 33.08 -5.41
CA GLY A 528 12.72 33.40 -5.55
C GLY A 528 13.62 32.23 -5.94
N ARG A 529 13.09 30.99 -6.01
CA ARG A 529 13.84 29.79 -6.41
C ARG A 529 13.38 29.22 -7.74
N ILE A 530 12.08 29.25 -8.01
CA ILE A 530 11.50 28.70 -9.23
C ILE A 530 10.72 29.79 -9.96
N ARG A 531 10.92 29.88 -11.27
CA ARG A 531 10.18 30.81 -12.13
C ARG A 531 8.74 30.30 -12.31
N PRO A 532 7.71 31.13 -12.08
CA PRO A 532 6.33 30.71 -12.29
C PRO A 532 6.06 30.32 -13.75
N LYS A 533 5.25 29.28 -13.95
CA LYS A 533 4.76 28.85 -15.28
C LYS A 533 3.53 27.97 -15.15
N LEU A 534 2.66 28.00 -16.16
CA LEU A 534 1.67 26.96 -16.40
C LEU A 534 2.27 25.89 -17.30
N ASP A 535 2.23 24.64 -16.86
CA ASP A 535 2.81 23.52 -17.58
C ASP A 535 1.75 22.47 -17.93
N TYR A 536 1.29 22.50 -19.18
CA TYR A 536 0.19 21.66 -19.66
C TYR A 536 0.61 20.24 -20.05
N ARG A 537 1.89 19.87 -19.88
CA ARG A 537 2.36 18.50 -20.15
C ARG A 537 1.62 17.51 -19.25
N ILE A 538 1.20 16.38 -19.83
CA ILE A 538 0.59 15.29 -19.08
C ILE A 538 1.59 14.78 -18.06
N SER A 539 1.21 14.81 -16.79
CA SER A 539 2.06 14.43 -15.67
C SER A 539 1.25 13.72 -14.58
N SER A 540 1.93 13.10 -13.62
CA SER A 540 1.28 12.31 -12.57
C SER A 540 2.00 12.36 -11.24
N GLN A 541 1.38 11.79 -10.22
CA GLN A 541 1.96 11.62 -8.88
C GLN A 541 3.33 10.93 -8.89
N LEU A 542 3.59 10.03 -9.86
CA LEU A 542 4.89 9.37 -10.00
C LEU A 542 6.03 10.36 -10.25
N ASP A 543 5.73 11.51 -10.86
CA ASP A 543 6.69 12.54 -11.22
C ASP A 543 7.05 13.46 -10.02
N VAL A 544 6.33 13.40 -8.89
CA VAL A 544 6.57 14.29 -7.74
C VAL A 544 7.95 14.05 -7.12
N LEU A 545 8.28 12.81 -6.76
CA LEU A 545 9.56 12.49 -6.12
C LEU A 545 10.76 12.93 -6.98
N PRO A 546 10.87 12.56 -8.27
CA PRO A 546 12.00 13.00 -9.09
C PRO A 546 12.04 14.53 -9.26
N THR A 547 10.89 15.21 -9.32
CA THR A 547 10.82 16.67 -9.38
C THR A 547 11.35 17.32 -8.11
N VAL A 548 11.03 16.78 -6.93
CA VAL A 548 11.62 17.25 -5.65
C VAL A 548 13.14 17.13 -5.68
N LEU A 549 13.67 15.96 -6.06
CA LEU A 549 15.12 15.76 -6.15
C LEU A 549 15.77 16.71 -7.17
N GLY A 550 15.09 16.98 -8.28
CA GLY A 550 15.49 17.92 -9.31
C GLY A 550 15.62 19.37 -8.81
N ILE A 551 14.71 19.79 -7.92
CA ILE A 551 14.75 21.11 -7.24
C ILE A 551 15.91 21.18 -6.25
N LEU A 552 16.18 20.10 -5.52
CA LEU A 552 17.28 20.05 -4.56
C LEU A 552 18.65 20.07 -5.25
N GLY A 553 18.73 19.54 -6.47
CA GLY A 553 19.95 19.58 -7.30
C GLY A 553 21.14 18.83 -6.70
N LYS A 554 20.92 17.93 -5.74
CA LYS A 554 21.95 17.10 -5.12
C LYS A 554 22.08 15.77 -5.83
N LYS A 555 23.28 15.21 -5.83
CA LYS A 555 23.55 13.85 -6.32
C LYS A 555 23.00 12.81 -5.34
N VAL A 556 22.03 12.01 -5.79
CA VAL A 556 21.38 10.98 -4.98
C VAL A 556 20.87 9.86 -5.90
N ARG A 557 20.95 8.62 -5.41
CA ARG A 557 20.38 7.45 -6.08
C ARG A 557 18.94 7.26 -5.66
N PHE A 558 18.03 7.12 -6.62
CA PHE A 558 16.60 6.97 -6.39
C PHE A 558 15.98 5.97 -7.37
N SER A 559 14.91 5.30 -6.96
CA SER A 559 14.12 4.41 -7.81
C SER A 559 12.68 4.89 -7.82
N ALA A 560 12.25 5.41 -8.96
CA ALA A 560 10.89 5.90 -9.19
C ALA A 560 10.52 5.66 -10.65
N MET A 561 9.23 5.60 -10.95
CA MET A 561 8.67 5.47 -12.29
C MET A 561 8.08 6.78 -12.81
N GLY A 562 8.62 7.93 -12.38
CA GLY A 562 8.31 9.24 -12.94
C GLY A 562 9.54 10.02 -13.38
N ARG A 563 9.35 11.31 -13.71
CA ARG A 563 10.34 12.22 -14.28
C ARG A 563 10.46 13.52 -13.49
N ASP A 564 11.61 14.20 -13.60
CA ASP A 564 11.74 15.58 -13.11
C ASP A 564 11.00 16.52 -14.06
N LEU A 565 9.84 17.03 -13.63
CA LEU A 565 9.01 17.94 -14.43
C LEU A 565 9.64 19.32 -14.63
N LEU A 566 10.69 19.66 -13.88
CA LEU A 566 11.42 20.91 -14.04
C LEU A 566 12.72 20.73 -14.84
N ASP A 567 13.02 19.51 -15.32
CA ASP A 567 14.13 19.30 -16.24
C ASP A 567 13.86 20.02 -17.57
N PRO A 568 14.79 20.88 -18.03
CA PRO A 568 14.60 21.66 -19.25
C PRO A 568 14.63 20.82 -20.53
N SER A 569 15.21 19.62 -20.49
CA SER A 569 15.22 18.69 -21.63
C SER A 569 13.97 17.84 -21.72
N LEU A 570 13.09 17.87 -20.70
CA LEU A 570 11.92 17.00 -20.69
C LEU A 570 10.91 17.46 -21.75
N ALA A 571 10.74 16.65 -22.80
CA ALA A 571 9.75 16.84 -23.84
C ALA A 571 8.64 15.79 -23.72
N GLY A 572 7.40 16.20 -24.03
CA GLY A 572 6.23 15.33 -23.90
C GLY A 572 5.86 15.04 -22.44
N GLY A 573 4.89 14.16 -22.27
CA GLY A 573 4.34 13.81 -20.95
C GLY A 573 3.45 12.58 -21.06
N GLY A 574 3.24 11.90 -19.93
CA GLY A 574 2.35 10.74 -19.88
C GLY A 574 1.98 10.38 -18.46
N ALA A 575 0.85 9.72 -18.24
CA ALA A 575 0.43 9.30 -16.91
C ALA A 575 -0.12 7.88 -16.92
N TYR A 576 0.44 7.04 -16.06
CA TYR A 576 -0.16 5.76 -15.72
C TYR A 576 -1.21 5.95 -14.62
N PHE A 577 -2.30 5.20 -14.72
CA PHE A 577 -3.27 5.11 -13.62
C PHE A 577 -3.90 3.71 -13.54
N ALA A 578 -4.39 3.36 -12.35
CA ALA A 578 -5.21 2.18 -12.13
C ALA A 578 -6.21 2.38 -10.98
N PHE A 579 -7.45 1.91 -11.18
CA PHE A 579 -8.50 1.95 -10.16
C PHE A 579 -9.59 0.91 -10.45
N GLY A 580 -10.02 0.17 -9.42
CA GLY A 580 -10.96 -0.94 -9.62
C GLY A 580 -10.39 -1.98 -10.57
N ASN A 581 -11.16 -2.45 -11.55
CA ASN A 581 -10.69 -3.38 -12.60
C ASN A 581 -10.10 -2.67 -13.82
N LEU A 582 -9.84 -1.37 -13.75
CA LEU A 582 -9.36 -0.55 -14.86
C LEU A 582 -7.90 -0.14 -14.64
N PHE A 583 -7.12 -0.14 -15.72
CA PHE A 583 -5.82 0.51 -15.79
C PHE A 583 -5.65 1.21 -17.15
N GLY A 584 -4.70 2.13 -17.25
CA GLY A 584 -4.56 2.88 -18.49
C GLY A 584 -3.36 3.80 -18.57
N TRP A 585 -3.32 4.53 -19.68
CA TRP A 585 -2.27 5.48 -20.01
C TRP A 585 -2.90 6.77 -20.56
N ILE A 586 -2.39 7.91 -20.14
CA ILE A 586 -2.80 9.23 -20.60
C ILE A 586 -1.61 9.86 -21.31
N GLU A 587 -1.78 10.30 -22.54
CA GLU A 587 -0.72 10.94 -23.32
C GLU A 587 -1.34 11.76 -24.45
N ASN A 588 -0.69 12.87 -24.82
CA ASN A 588 -1.20 13.81 -25.81
C ASN A 588 -2.62 14.28 -25.47
N ASN A 589 -3.60 14.03 -26.35
CA ASN A 589 -5.01 14.38 -26.14
C ASN A 589 -5.86 13.17 -25.70
N TRP A 590 -5.24 12.05 -25.32
CA TRP A 590 -5.92 10.77 -25.17
C TRP A 590 -5.78 10.17 -23.78
N ILE A 591 -6.89 9.64 -23.28
CA ILE A 591 -6.97 8.79 -22.10
C ILE A 591 -7.35 7.39 -22.58
N PHE A 592 -6.42 6.45 -22.48
CA PHE A 592 -6.61 5.05 -22.88
C PHE A 592 -6.97 4.17 -21.67
N TYR A 593 -8.04 3.39 -21.81
CA TYR A 593 -8.61 2.51 -20.79
C TYR A 593 -8.51 1.04 -21.21
N SER A 594 -8.06 0.18 -20.30
CA SER A 594 -8.11 -1.28 -20.43
C SER A 594 -8.64 -1.92 -19.16
N PHE A 595 -9.51 -2.91 -19.33
CA PHE A 595 -10.16 -3.62 -18.23
C PHE A 595 -9.51 -4.99 -17.99
N THR A 596 -9.38 -5.39 -16.72
CA THR A 596 -8.77 -6.68 -16.37
C THR A 596 -9.69 -7.88 -16.60
N ASP A 597 -11.01 -7.67 -16.60
CA ASP A 597 -12.03 -8.71 -16.70
C ASP A 597 -12.57 -8.89 -18.13
N LYS A 598 -12.26 -7.97 -19.05
CA LYS A 598 -12.81 -7.94 -20.41
C LYS A 598 -11.75 -7.52 -21.41
N ILE A 599 -11.83 -8.05 -22.64
CA ILE A 599 -11.06 -7.54 -23.78
C ILE A 599 -11.75 -6.27 -24.32
N ARG A 600 -11.93 -5.27 -23.45
CA ARG A 600 -12.45 -3.95 -23.81
C ARG A 600 -11.32 -2.94 -23.72
N LYS A 601 -11.12 -2.22 -24.81
CA LYS A 601 -10.24 -1.07 -24.91
C LYS A 601 -11.11 0.13 -25.24
N SER A 602 -10.92 1.22 -24.50
CA SER A 602 -11.69 2.44 -24.68
C SER A 602 -10.72 3.61 -24.74
N SER A 603 -11.03 4.60 -25.56
CA SER A 603 -10.27 5.84 -25.68
C SER A 603 -11.18 7.01 -25.40
N PHE A 604 -10.66 8.05 -24.77
CA PHE A 604 -11.40 9.27 -24.48
C PHE A 604 -10.52 10.49 -24.80
N SER A 605 -11.10 11.52 -25.40
CA SER A 605 -10.40 12.76 -25.72
C SER A 605 -10.35 13.70 -24.51
N ILE A 606 -9.22 14.35 -24.26
CA ILE A 606 -9.07 15.34 -23.18
C ILE A 606 -9.75 16.66 -23.58
N ARG A 607 -9.58 17.10 -24.83
CA ARG A 607 -10.20 18.30 -25.42
C ARG A 607 -10.60 18.03 -26.89
N PRO A 608 -11.87 18.19 -27.29
CA PRO A 608 -13.05 18.42 -26.44
C PRO A 608 -13.42 17.16 -25.64
N ARG A 609 -14.18 17.32 -24.54
CA ARG A 609 -14.63 16.18 -23.71
C ARG A 609 -15.96 15.62 -24.25
N ILE A 610 -15.88 14.69 -25.20
CA ILE A 610 -17.06 14.17 -25.94
C ILE A 610 -17.47 12.75 -25.54
N GLY A 611 -16.81 12.17 -24.52
CA GLY A 611 -17.06 10.79 -24.09
C GLY A 611 -16.10 9.79 -24.74
N GLU A 612 -16.54 8.53 -24.81
CA GLU A 612 -15.77 7.46 -25.44
C GLU A 612 -15.67 7.70 -26.95
N THR A 613 -14.46 7.60 -27.49
CA THR A 613 -14.14 7.85 -28.90
C THR A 613 -13.85 6.54 -29.65
N GLU A 614 -13.84 6.63 -30.97
CA GLU A 614 -13.47 5.52 -31.85
C GLU A 614 -11.99 5.49 -32.22
N GLU A 615 -11.15 6.28 -31.53
CA GLU A 615 -9.70 6.40 -31.81
C GLU A 615 -9.00 5.04 -31.80
N CYS A 616 -9.35 4.15 -30.88
CA CYS A 616 -8.77 2.79 -30.86
C CYS A 616 -9.17 1.93 -32.07
N LYS A 617 -10.26 2.25 -32.78
CA LYS A 617 -10.63 1.62 -34.05
C LYS A 617 -9.97 2.30 -35.24
N GLU A 618 -9.82 3.63 -35.20
CA GLU A 618 -9.23 4.44 -36.27
C GLU A 618 -7.69 4.33 -36.33
N ASP A 619 -7.01 4.32 -35.18
CA ASP A 619 -5.57 4.07 -35.04
C ASP A 619 -5.28 2.94 -34.02
N PRO A 620 -5.40 1.67 -34.44
CA PRO A 620 -5.08 0.54 -33.59
C PRO A 620 -3.62 0.51 -33.11
N ALA A 621 -2.68 1.06 -33.89
CA ALA A 621 -1.25 1.03 -33.55
C ALA A 621 -0.94 1.98 -32.38
N LEU A 622 -1.56 3.17 -32.37
CA LEU A 622 -1.48 4.09 -31.25
C LEU A 622 -2.13 3.50 -29.99
N CYS A 623 -3.31 2.89 -30.14
CA CYS A 623 -4.02 2.23 -29.05
C CYS A 623 -3.19 1.08 -28.43
N GLU A 624 -2.54 0.24 -29.25
CA GLU A 624 -1.62 -0.79 -28.73
C GLU A 624 -0.36 -0.19 -28.08
N THR A 625 0.12 0.96 -28.56
CA THR A 625 1.25 1.66 -27.93
C THR A 625 0.89 2.09 -26.51
N TYR A 626 -0.27 2.72 -26.30
CA TYR A 626 -0.75 3.12 -24.97
C TYR A 626 -1.03 1.92 -24.08
N HIS A 627 -1.62 0.86 -24.64
CA HIS A 627 -1.83 -0.39 -23.91
C HIS A 627 -0.50 -1.03 -23.47
N SER A 628 0.51 -1.03 -24.34
CA SER A 628 1.85 -1.53 -24.03
C SER A 628 2.49 -0.71 -22.91
N LYS A 629 2.43 0.63 -22.96
CA LYS A 629 2.93 1.50 -21.88
C LYS A 629 2.22 1.22 -20.54
N ALA A 630 0.88 1.16 -20.55
CA ALA A 630 0.09 0.86 -19.35
C ALA A 630 0.43 -0.52 -18.77
N LYS A 631 0.50 -1.55 -19.62
CA LYS A 631 0.92 -2.90 -19.22
C LYS A 631 2.32 -2.89 -18.63
N SER A 632 3.26 -2.19 -19.26
CA SER A 632 4.66 -2.13 -18.82
C SER A 632 4.81 -1.56 -17.43
N PHE A 633 4.10 -0.47 -17.13
CA PHE A 633 4.14 0.15 -15.80
C PHE A 633 3.59 -0.78 -14.73
N TRP A 634 2.43 -1.40 -14.99
CA TRP A 634 1.82 -2.35 -14.06
C TRP A 634 2.68 -3.61 -13.88
N ASN A 635 3.12 -4.24 -14.97
CA ASN A 635 3.92 -5.47 -14.93
C ASN A 635 5.27 -5.21 -14.24
N LEU A 636 5.94 -4.10 -14.54
CA LEU A 636 7.22 -3.81 -13.90
C LEU A 636 7.06 -3.50 -12.41
N SER A 637 6.08 -2.68 -12.01
CA SER A 637 5.88 -2.41 -10.58
C SER A 637 5.55 -3.70 -9.82
N TYR A 638 4.68 -4.54 -10.38
CA TYR A 638 4.33 -5.86 -9.86
C TYR A 638 5.57 -6.76 -9.68
N GLU A 639 6.40 -6.90 -10.71
CA GLU A 639 7.59 -7.75 -10.69
C GLU A 639 8.66 -7.22 -9.73
N LEU A 640 8.92 -5.91 -9.73
CA LEU A 640 9.92 -5.31 -8.84
C LEU A 640 9.55 -5.46 -7.37
N MET A 641 8.27 -5.34 -7.03
CA MET A 641 7.81 -5.61 -5.66
C MET A 641 7.89 -7.09 -5.32
N ASN A 642 7.50 -8.00 -6.23
CA ASN A 642 7.58 -9.44 -5.96
C ASN A 642 9.01 -9.93 -5.77
N ARG A 643 9.96 -9.38 -6.52
CA ARG A 643 11.39 -9.72 -6.44
C ARG A 643 12.15 -8.91 -5.38
N ASN A 644 11.49 -7.94 -4.73
CA ASN A 644 12.12 -6.97 -3.83
C ASN A 644 13.35 -6.27 -4.47
N LYS A 645 13.20 -5.80 -5.72
CA LYS A 645 14.23 -5.16 -6.57
C LYS A 645 13.91 -3.70 -6.90
N ILE A 646 13.12 -3.01 -6.07
CA ILE A 646 12.84 -1.58 -6.26
C ILE A 646 14.06 -0.74 -5.92
N TYR A 647 14.58 -0.82 -4.70
CA TYR A 647 15.71 -0.02 -4.21
C TYR A 647 16.76 -0.90 -3.50
N PRO A 648 18.07 -0.64 -3.70
CA PRO A 648 19.13 -1.44 -3.09
C PRO A 648 19.23 -1.28 -1.57
N SER A 649 19.83 -2.28 -0.93
CA SER A 649 20.25 -2.21 0.48
C SER A 649 21.41 -1.22 0.65
N GLU A 650 21.44 -0.47 1.75
CA GLU A 650 22.55 0.45 2.11
C GLU A 650 23.89 -0.27 2.37
N THR A 651 23.91 -1.61 2.38
CA THR A 651 25.06 -2.46 2.75
C THR A 651 26.11 -2.68 1.66
N LYS A 652 26.15 -1.86 0.60
CA LYS A 652 27.29 -1.83 -0.33
C LYS A 652 27.81 -0.40 -0.43
N LYS A 653 28.62 -0.01 0.56
CA LYS A 653 29.63 1.03 0.39
C LYS A 653 30.81 0.47 -0.39
#